data_AF-L1JTV7-F1
#
_entry.id   AF-L1JTV7-F1
#
_cell.length_a   1.000
_cell.length_b   1.000
_cell.length_c   1.000
_cell.angle_alpha   90.00
_cell.angle_beta   90.00
_cell.angle_gamma   90.00
#
_symmetry.space_group_name_H-M   'P 1'
#
loop_
_entity.id
_entity.type
_entity.pdbx_description
1 polymer ?
#
loop_
_entity_poly.entity_id
_entity_poly.type
_entity_poly.pdbx_seq_one_letter_code
_entity_poly.pdbx_strand_id
1 'polypeptide(L)'
;MITRDEQGTPGFLEGVNCSIVAFGNSMSGKSYTIEGSGPASRDGVIPCLINGVFEGIRSKAEEFGAGKQTLRKKSQKWRFKLSVQYIEIVDEKINDLLNPQKMELEINEFGINDGLGIRNLTRKWVDSEDELYHHFRVGQSSRTTLRNEFGNLSERSSSIFSLELHQVVTHSAIGLLKPVEEHLFSRFLVIDLPGAEKLAEDATTLRIREGPTLNQSITSFGQVVKALAQAHDVQDMEFIDFGQSKLTALLPDVLGGSSRTLIFTTIPPADYRANSFVLQFSQLFGKIRNFPVVNDGKQIALLRKYNNQMHLLRQQLAAAGFGGLDVDDRLTNHLLEIHKLEKKIIEDEKARLALIEEREQLREKLAQVNARVNQLLSEKSQLQQERIQSEEEKLKVSKVLVDLQIENTNLMEQAVDTEFQLQNRILQLENNIVELEMKGQTKQKEIERLQSQHRDDTMLVKDCQDEIAAVRSNYSSVLNDLDAEKARSEELSLELLNLVNTKNALMREREQLQAQRENILKMNSELEGRMAESQTELKENAELIRQLQREVEDLKTEKERARLEFEAMRVQFQEQKLVADRTYATYEQNKGEELLSLKQELVDRGEEHKRVMKKLEEEMATVQAQFKQASRRAAEMENELNEKAMVEAQLQSETQELRQRMTQLSESYREKLHKYISDETSIITAELRASVDAMFQELVQTYGAREDHLQEELRKSREQGMSYARRSRKLYQAYRSLRYQLEDLAPKGVRPDLLDDAALLVDGEGSEVEKQQQQLIEELRDKLSEAEAQSVAKSEKALQEAERYTAQAAQVQAKL
;
A
#
# COMPACT_ATOMS: atom_id res chain seq x y z
N MET A 1 34.95 -24.65 14.69
CA MET A 1 34.36 -25.78 13.94
C MET A 1 35.43 -26.81 13.56
N ILE A 2 36.51 -26.43 12.86
CA ILE A 2 37.57 -27.39 12.49
C ILE A 2 38.48 -27.74 13.68
N THR A 3 39.01 -26.71 14.35
CA THR A 3 39.81 -26.79 15.57
C THR A 3 39.01 -26.27 16.78
N ARG A 4 39.65 -26.30 17.96
CA ARG A 4 39.17 -25.56 19.13
C ARG A 4 38.93 -24.09 18.81
N ASP A 5 37.78 -23.57 19.23
CA ASP A 5 37.49 -22.13 19.14
C ASP A 5 38.20 -21.33 20.24
N GLU A 6 38.03 -20.01 20.23
CA GLU A 6 38.64 -19.09 21.22
C GLU A 6 38.25 -19.42 22.67
N GLN A 7 37.09 -20.06 22.87
CA GLN A 7 36.60 -20.50 24.17
C GLN A 7 37.11 -21.91 24.54
N GLY A 8 37.93 -22.53 23.68
CA GLY A 8 38.53 -23.84 23.89
C GLY A 8 37.62 -25.04 23.57
N THR A 9 36.43 -24.79 23.00
CA THR A 9 35.43 -25.83 22.71
C THR A 9 35.93 -26.73 21.56
N PRO A 10 35.97 -28.07 21.74
CA PRO A 10 36.50 -28.99 20.74
C PRO A 10 35.73 -28.96 19.40
N GLY A 11 36.43 -29.15 18.29
CA GLY A 11 35.89 -29.19 16.94
C GLY A 11 36.13 -30.53 16.25
N PHE A 12 36.06 -30.52 14.92
CA PHE A 12 36.19 -31.69 14.06
C PHE A 12 37.50 -32.45 14.31
N LEU A 13 38.64 -31.75 14.38
CA LEU A 13 39.94 -32.39 14.61
C LEU A 13 40.08 -32.93 16.04
N GLU A 14 39.24 -32.53 16.99
CA GLU A 14 39.22 -33.06 18.35
C GLU A 14 38.31 -34.29 18.51
N GLY A 15 37.66 -34.77 17.44
CA GLY A 15 36.79 -35.94 17.48
C GLY A 15 35.30 -35.62 17.67
N VAL A 16 34.89 -34.37 17.47
CA VAL A 16 33.49 -33.94 17.59
C VAL A 16 32.84 -33.88 16.21
N ASN A 17 31.59 -34.35 16.09
CA ASN A 17 30.85 -34.18 14.84
C ASN A 17 30.49 -32.71 14.64
N CYS A 18 30.60 -32.23 13.42
CA CYS A 18 30.30 -30.86 13.05
C CYS A 18 29.37 -30.84 11.84
N SER A 19 28.48 -29.86 11.78
CA SER A 19 27.55 -29.72 10.66
C SER A 19 27.36 -28.27 10.28
N ILE A 20 27.35 -27.98 8.98
CA ILE A 20 26.97 -26.69 8.42
C ILE A 20 25.72 -26.90 7.57
N VAL A 21 24.69 -26.09 7.80
CA VAL A 21 23.43 -26.16 7.05
C VAL A 21 23.18 -24.81 6.40
N ALA A 22 22.92 -24.75 5.09
CA ALA A 22 22.38 -23.55 4.45
C ALA A 22 20.87 -23.65 4.30
N PHE A 23 20.17 -22.62 4.80
CA PHE A 23 18.73 -22.50 4.81
C PHE A 23 18.31 -21.17 4.21
N GLY A 24 17.26 -21.15 3.40
CA GLY A 24 16.79 -19.93 2.74
C GLY A 24 15.99 -20.20 1.48
N ASN A 25 15.40 -19.16 0.90
CA ASN A 25 14.58 -19.29 -0.30
C ASN A 25 15.42 -19.75 -1.51
N SER A 26 14.77 -20.28 -2.54
CA SER A 26 15.39 -20.50 -3.83
C SER A 26 16.06 -19.22 -4.34
N MET A 27 17.25 -19.36 -4.93
CA MET A 27 18.08 -18.24 -5.42
C MET A 27 18.56 -17.23 -4.35
N SER A 28 18.37 -17.50 -3.05
CA SER A 28 18.84 -16.62 -1.97
C SER A 28 20.36 -16.65 -1.71
N GLY A 29 21.08 -17.56 -2.36
CA GLY A 29 22.54 -17.72 -2.19
C GLY A 29 22.98 -18.93 -1.36
N LYS A 30 22.12 -19.91 -1.08
CA LYS A 30 22.48 -21.14 -0.34
C LYS A 30 23.67 -21.89 -0.97
N SER A 31 23.50 -22.38 -2.20
CA SER A 31 24.54 -23.11 -2.92
C SER A 31 25.75 -22.22 -3.24
N TYR A 32 25.55 -20.91 -3.47
CA TYR A 32 26.64 -19.95 -3.60
C TYR A 32 27.51 -19.90 -2.33
N THR A 33 26.90 -19.89 -1.14
CA THR A 33 27.61 -19.88 0.14
C THR A 33 28.34 -21.19 0.37
N ILE A 34 27.69 -22.33 0.09
CA ILE A 34 28.26 -23.66 0.34
C ILE A 34 29.34 -24.02 -0.66
N GLU A 35 29.04 -23.90 -1.96
CA GLU A 35 29.87 -24.42 -3.05
C GLU A 35 30.73 -23.34 -3.71
N GLY A 36 30.30 -22.07 -3.69
CA GLY A 36 31.01 -20.92 -4.27
C GLY A 36 30.42 -20.39 -5.57
N SER A 37 31.07 -19.38 -6.14
CA SER A 37 30.63 -18.66 -7.37
C SER A 37 30.60 -19.51 -8.65
N GLY A 38 31.16 -20.74 -8.62
CA GLY A 38 31.14 -21.66 -9.75
C GLY A 38 32.20 -22.75 -9.66
N PRO A 39 32.30 -23.63 -10.68
CA PRO A 39 33.11 -24.86 -10.64
C PRO A 39 34.63 -24.64 -10.53
N ALA A 40 35.10 -23.44 -10.89
CA ALA A 40 36.50 -23.04 -10.78
C ALA A 40 36.80 -22.18 -9.53
N SER A 41 35.75 -21.81 -8.79
CA SER A 41 35.87 -20.93 -7.64
C SER A 41 36.23 -21.71 -6.38
N ARG A 42 36.99 -21.08 -5.48
CA ARG A 42 37.36 -21.62 -4.16
C ARG A 42 36.84 -20.74 -3.01
N ASP A 43 35.82 -19.93 -3.28
CA ASP A 43 35.24 -18.96 -2.35
C ASP A 43 34.07 -19.49 -1.50
N GLY A 44 33.63 -20.74 -1.75
CA GLY A 44 32.59 -21.40 -0.96
C GLY A 44 33.09 -22.01 0.36
N VAL A 45 32.15 -22.34 1.23
CA VAL A 45 32.40 -22.99 2.52
C VAL A 45 33.08 -24.36 2.37
N ILE A 46 32.68 -25.19 1.40
CA ILE A 46 33.30 -26.52 1.18
C ILE A 46 34.77 -26.37 0.77
N PRO A 47 35.14 -25.55 -0.23
CA PRO A 47 36.54 -25.23 -0.50
C PRO A 47 37.33 -24.78 0.74
N CYS A 48 36.78 -23.83 1.52
CA CYS A 48 37.42 -23.35 2.74
C CYS A 48 37.61 -24.46 3.79
N LEU A 49 36.60 -25.33 3.94
CA LEU A 49 36.64 -26.50 4.83
C LEU A 49 37.74 -27.48 4.41
N ILE A 50 37.86 -27.78 3.11
CA ILE A 50 38.90 -28.68 2.58
C ILE A 50 40.28 -28.15 2.95
N ASN A 51 40.57 -26.88 2.66
CA ASN A 51 41.84 -26.23 3.02
C ASN A 51 42.10 -26.32 4.53
N GLY A 52 41.12 -25.91 5.34
CA GLY A 52 41.26 -25.83 6.79
C GLY A 52 41.44 -27.19 7.45
N VAL A 53 40.77 -28.25 6.96
CA VAL A 53 40.95 -29.61 7.47
C VAL A 53 42.38 -30.09 7.19
N PHE A 54 42.89 -29.92 5.97
CA PHE A 54 44.25 -30.35 5.65
C PHE A 54 45.32 -29.50 6.35
N GLU A 55 45.12 -28.19 6.49
CA GLU A 55 45.98 -27.31 7.27
C GLU A 55 46.03 -27.71 8.75
N GLY A 56 44.86 -28.00 9.33
CA GLY A 56 44.78 -28.46 10.72
C GLY A 56 45.37 -29.86 10.92
N ILE A 57 45.21 -30.79 9.97
CA ILE A 57 45.88 -32.09 10.00
C ILE A 57 47.41 -31.91 9.94
N ARG A 58 47.92 -31.05 9.04
CA ARG A 58 49.36 -30.74 8.94
C ARG A 58 49.88 -30.14 10.24
N SER A 59 49.21 -29.12 10.78
CA SER A 59 49.58 -28.47 12.04
C SER A 59 49.62 -29.47 13.20
N LYS A 60 48.61 -30.34 13.30
CA LYS A 60 48.52 -31.39 14.33
C LYS A 60 49.54 -32.52 14.12
N ALA A 61 49.94 -32.78 12.88
CA ALA A 61 51.04 -33.70 12.60
C ALA A 61 52.40 -33.09 12.94
N GLU A 62 52.61 -31.80 12.70
CA GLU A 62 53.86 -31.06 12.93
C GLU A 62 54.11 -30.80 14.42
N GLU A 63 53.11 -30.31 15.16
CA GLU A 63 53.20 -30.04 16.61
C GLU A 63 53.68 -31.27 17.39
N PHE A 64 53.35 -32.47 16.91
CA PHE A 64 53.68 -33.73 17.55
C PHE A 64 54.74 -34.57 16.80
N GLY A 65 55.11 -34.17 15.57
CA GLY A 65 55.93 -34.97 14.65
C GLY A 65 57.35 -34.46 14.38
N ALA A 66 57.66 -33.16 14.52
CA ALA A 66 59.01 -32.67 14.22
C ALA A 66 59.42 -31.39 14.97
N GLY A 67 60.48 -31.49 15.79
CA GLY A 67 61.54 -30.46 15.73
C GLY A 67 61.56 -29.27 16.69
N LYS A 68 60.76 -29.18 17.77
CA LYS A 68 61.06 -28.24 18.87
C LYS A 68 61.28 -28.96 20.20
N GLN A 69 62.55 -28.97 20.62
CA GLN A 69 63.03 -29.54 21.89
C GLN A 69 62.52 -28.73 23.09
N THR A 70 61.25 -28.89 23.46
CA THR A 70 60.75 -28.48 24.78
C THR A 70 60.49 -29.74 25.61
N LEU A 71 61.24 -29.88 26.69
CA LEU A 71 61.50 -31.08 27.51
C LEU A 71 60.30 -31.79 28.18
N ARG A 72 59.04 -31.64 27.73
CA ARG A 72 57.88 -32.18 28.48
C ARG A 72 56.78 -32.94 27.71
N LYS A 73 56.75 -33.02 26.37
CA LYS A 73 55.65 -33.70 25.64
C LYS A 73 56.10 -34.70 24.55
N LYS A 74 57.18 -35.45 24.76
CA LYS A 74 57.63 -36.50 23.81
C LYS A 74 56.93 -37.84 24.09
N SER A 75 55.83 -38.15 23.39
CA SER A 75 55.32 -39.54 23.32
C SER A 75 54.09 -39.79 22.40
N GLN A 76 53.60 -38.83 21.61
CA GLN A 76 52.38 -39.01 20.80
C GLN A 76 52.67 -38.97 19.30
N LYS A 77 52.25 -40.01 18.56
CA LYS A 77 52.27 -40.06 17.09
C LYS A 77 50.84 -40.15 16.56
N TRP A 78 50.49 -39.27 15.61
CA TRP A 78 49.17 -39.23 14.98
C TRP A 78 49.17 -39.90 13.61
N ARG A 79 48.12 -40.65 13.29
CA ARG A 79 47.80 -41.15 11.95
C ARG A 79 46.38 -40.72 11.59
N PHE A 80 46.18 -40.29 10.35
CA PHE A 80 44.90 -39.78 9.88
C PHE A 80 44.43 -40.61 8.69
N LYS A 81 43.13 -40.86 8.60
CA LYS A 81 42.45 -41.38 7.42
C LYS A 81 41.21 -40.54 7.18
N LEU A 82 41.17 -39.86 6.04
CA LEU A 82 40.05 -39.00 5.65
C LEU A 82 39.29 -39.68 4.50
N SER A 83 37.97 -39.64 4.58
CA SER A 83 37.12 -40.07 3.48
C SER A 83 36.01 -39.07 3.19
N VAL A 84 35.52 -39.07 1.96
CA VAL A 84 34.45 -38.21 1.47
C VAL A 84 33.30 -39.04 0.91
N GLN A 85 32.10 -38.55 1.14
CA GLN A 85 30.85 -39.01 0.55
C GLN A 85 30.05 -37.79 0.11
N TYR A 86 29.30 -37.90 -0.99
CA TYR A 86 28.46 -36.80 -1.45
C TYR A 86 27.18 -37.34 -2.08
N ILE A 87 26.04 -36.91 -1.55
CA ILE A 87 24.71 -37.35 -2.00
C ILE A 87 23.83 -36.17 -2.35
N GLU A 88 22.84 -36.45 -3.18
CA GLU A 88 21.72 -35.56 -3.47
C GLU A 88 20.41 -36.31 -3.18
N ILE A 89 19.47 -35.64 -2.52
CA ILE A 89 18.13 -36.13 -2.25
C ILE A 89 17.15 -35.32 -3.09
N VAL A 90 16.47 -35.97 -4.02
CA VAL A 90 15.47 -35.35 -4.92
C VAL A 90 14.23 -36.22 -4.94
N ASP A 91 13.06 -35.64 -4.65
CA ASP A 91 11.78 -36.35 -4.67
C ASP A 91 11.81 -37.65 -3.85
N GLU A 92 12.41 -37.56 -2.64
CA GLU A 92 12.66 -38.69 -1.74
C GLU A 92 13.48 -39.84 -2.36
N LYS A 93 14.31 -39.58 -3.36
CA LYS A 93 15.32 -40.52 -3.90
C LYS A 93 16.72 -40.05 -3.56
N ILE A 94 17.56 -40.97 -3.11
CA ILE A 94 18.96 -40.67 -2.77
C ILE A 94 19.83 -41.05 -3.96
N ASN A 95 20.53 -40.06 -4.51
CA ASN A 95 21.49 -40.22 -5.59
C ASN A 95 22.91 -40.08 -5.06
N ASP A 96 23.78 -41.02 -5.39
CA ASP A 96 25.22 -40.94 -5.12
C ASP A 96 25.91 -40.05 -6.15
N LEU A 97 26.44 -38.90 -5.73
CA LEU A 97 27.10 -37.94 -6.62
C LEU A 97 28.55 -38.34 -6.94
N LEU A 98 29.13 -39.29 -6.22
CA LEU A 98 30.49 -39.80 -6.47
C LEU A 98 30.48 -41.10 -7.29
N ASN A 99 29.31 -41.65 -7.59
CA ASN A 99 29.14 -42.82 -8.44
C ASN A 99 28.62 -42.43 -9.84
N PRO A 100 29.39 -42.66 -10.91
CA PRO A 100 28.96 -42.32 -12.27
C PRO A 100 27.70 -43.08 -12.72
N GLN A 101 27.35 -44.20 -12.08
CA GLN A 101 26.17 -45.01 -12.43
C GLN A 101 24.85 -44.47 -11.86
N LYS A 102 24.89 -43.47 -10.95
CA LYS A 102 23.72 -42.84 -10.32
C LYS A 102 22.63 -43.83 -9.89
N MET A 103 23.02 -44.87 -9.14
CA MET A 103 22.05 -45.82 -8.58
C MET A 103 21.27 -45.16 -7.44
N GLU A 104 19.97 -45.44 -7.37
CA GLU A 104 19.12 -45.04 -6.25
C GLU A 104 19.54 -45.82 -4.99
N LEU A 105 19.73 -45.08 -3.88
CA LEU A 105 20.14 -45.65 -2.60
C LEU A 105 19.00 -45.67 -1.58
N GLU A 106 19.08 -46.63 -0.66
CA GLU A 106 18.14 -46.81 0.43
C GLU A 106 18.80 -46.57 1.78
N ILE A 107 18.04 -45.95 2.68
CA ILE A 107 18.42 -45.81 4.08
C ILE A 107 18.07 -47.13 4.79
N ASN A 108 19.06 -47.71 5.47
CA ASN A 108 18.90 -48.92 6.26
C ASN A 108 19.65 -48.79 7.59
N GLU A 109 19.24 -49.56 8.59
CA GLU A 109 20.05 -49.74 9.79
C GLU A 109 21.27 -50.62 9.47
N PHE A 110 22.47 -50.08 9.67
CA PHE A 110 23.72 -50.83 9.52
C PHE A 110 24.00 -51.63 10.79
N GLY A 111 23.14 -52.59 11.09
CA GLY A 111 23.27 -53.45 12.27
C GLY A 111 23.20 -52.69 13.60
N ILE A 112 23.39 -53.45 14.69
CA ILE A 112 23.12 -53.01 16.08
C ILE A 112 24.01 -51.83 16.52
N ASN A 113 25.15 -51.60 15.85
CA ASN A 113 26.21 -50.70 16.33
C ASN A 113 26.47 -49.48 15.46
N ASP A 114 26.09 -49.47 14.18
CA ASP A 114 26.46 -48.39 13.25
C ASP A 114 25.28 -47.45 12.95
N GLY A 115 24.11 -47.68 13.56
CA GLY A 115 22.94 -46.80 13.46
C GLY A 115 22.31 -46.79 12.06
N LEU A 116 21.51 -45.76 11.79
CA LEU A 116 20.90 -45.54 10.48
C LEU A 116 21.95 -45.02 9.48
N GLY A 117 21.99 -45.58 8.27
CA GLY A 117 22.85 -45.05 7.21
C GLY A 117 22.43 -45.50 5.81
N ILE A 118 23.18 -45.05 4.80
CA ILE A 118 22.82 -45.25 3.38
C ILE A 118 23.57 -46.45 2.81
N ARG A 119 22.84 -47.52 2.50
CA ARG A 119 23.40 -48.76 1.95
C ARG A 119 24.00 -48.51 0.57
N ASN A 120 25.17 -49.11 0.31
CA ASN A 120 25.90 -49.03 -0.96
C ASN A 120 26.37 -47.61 -1.36
N LEU A 121 26.40 -46.65 -0.41
CA LEU A 121 26.95 -45.32 -0.66
C LEU A 121 28.46 -45.37 -0.93
N THR A 122 28.91 -44.77 -2.02
CA THR A 122 30.33 -44.70 -2.38
C THR A 122 31.10 -43.88 -1.36
N ARG A 123 32.17 -44.48 -0.82
CA ARG A 123 33.13 -43.81 0.06
C ARG A 123 34.48 -43.73 -0.64
N LYS A 124 35.00 -42.52 -0.83
CA LYS A 124 36.32 -42.27 -1.41
C LYS A 124 37.29 -41.88 -0.30
N TRP A 125 38.40 -42.61 -0.18
CA TRP A 125 39.51 -42.24 0.70
C TRP A 125 40.36 -41.19 0.00
N VAL A 126 40.84 -40.21 0.76
CA VAL A 126 41.63 -39.09 0.21
C VAL A 126 42.89 -38.88 1.03
N ASP A 127 44.01 -38.70 0.34
CA ASP A 127 45.33 -38.50 0.96
C ASP A 127 45.87 -37.07 0.74
N SER A 128 45.24 -36.29 -0.14
CA SER A 128 45.64 -34.91 -0.46
C SER A 128 44.46 -33.95 -0.61
N GLU A 129 44.75 -32.67 -0.41
CA GLU A 129 43.80 -31.57 -0.57
C GLU A 129 43.22 -31.53 -2.00
N ASP A 130 44.08 -31.66 -3.02
CA ASP A 130 43.67 -31.64 -4.43
C ASP A 130 42.78 -32.82 -4.82
N GLU A 131 43.01 -34.01 -4.24
CA GLU A 131 42.15 -35.18 -4.47
C GLU A 131 40.76 -34.98 -3.87
N LEU A 132 40.68 -34.42 -2.66
CA LEU A 132 39.40 -34.10 -2.04
C LEU A 132 38.64 -33.04 -2.84
N TYR A 133 39.33 -31.99 -3.31
CA TYR A 133 38.76 -31.02 -4.23
C TYR A 133 38.28 -31.64 -5.54
N HIS A 134 39.03 -32.60 -6.10
CA HIS A 134 38.63 -33.28 -7.31
C HIS A 134 37.31 -34.04 -7.11
N HIS A 135 37.17 -34.80 -6.02
CA HIS A 135 35.93 -35.50 -5.71
C HIS A 135 34.75 -34.55 -5.45
N PHE A 136 34.98 -33.43 -4.77
CA PHE A 136 33.97 -32.38 -4.63
C PHE A 136 33.48 -31.87 -5.99
N ARG A 137 34.40 -31.54 -6.91
CA ARG A 137 34.04 -31.07 -8.27
C ARG A 137 33.29 -32.12 -9.10
N VAL A 138 33.71 -33.39 -9.01
CA VAL A 138 33.00 -34.50 -9.67
C VAL A 138 31.56 -34.57 -9.16
N GLY A 139 31.35 -34.52 -7.84
CA GLY A 139 30.01 -34.54 -7.26
C GLY A 139 29.18 -33.31 -7.62
N GLN A 140 29.76 -32.11 -7.57
CA GLN A 140 29.10 -30.87 -7.98
C GLN A 140 28.62 -30.95 -9.44
N SER A 141 29.45 -31.45 -10.35
CA SER A 141 29.07 -31.63 -11.76
C SER A 141 28.03 -32.72 -12.00
N SER A 142 27.82 -33.60 -11.02
CA SER A 142 26.89 -34.72 -11.10
C SER A 142 25.49 -34.40 -10.54
N ARG A 143 25.30 -33.21 -9.95
CA ARG A 143 24.02 -32.74 -9.41
C ARG A 143 22.91 -32.70 -10.46
N THR A 144 21.68 -32.81 -10.01
CA THR A 144 20.51 -32.79 -10.90
C THR A 144 20.25 -31.39 -11.44
N THR A 145 20.34 -31.23 -12.76
CA THR A 145 20.01 -29.98 -13.48
C THR A 145 18.67 -30.05 -14.23
N LEU A 146 17.90 -31.12 -13.99
CA LEU A 146 16.63 -31.37 -14.67
C LEU A 146 15.55 -30.38 -14.22
N ARG A 147 14.61 -30.10 -15.13
CA ARG A 147 13.37 -29.38 -14.86
C ARG A 147 12.20 -30.32 -15.00
N ASN A 148 11.19 -30.17 -14.14
CA ASN A 148 9.89 -30.82 -14.27
C ASN A 148 8.78 -29.77 -14.50
N GLU A 149 7.53 -30.22 -14.58
CA GLU A 149 6.35 -29.35 -14.79
C GLU A 149 6.20 -28.26 -13.70
N PHE A 150 6.84 -28.46 -12.55
CA PHE A 150 6.78 -27.55 -11.42
C PHE A 150 8.03 -26.67 -11.28
N GLY A 151 9.05 -26.77 -12.14
CA GLY A 151 10.25 -25.92 -12.13
C GLY A 151 11.59 -26.67 -12.08
N ASN A 152 12.65 -26.01 -11.59
CA ASN A 152 13.98 -26.61 -11.44
C ASN A 152 13.98 -27.63 -10.30
N LEU A 153 14.42 -28.87 -10.56
CA LEU A 153 14.57 -29.87 -9.50
C LEU A 153 15.72 -29.55 -8.54
N SER A 154 16.74 -28.80 -8.99
CA SER A 154 17.84 -28.37 -8.13
C SER A 154 17.38 -27.49 -6.96
N GLU A 155 16.33 -26.69 -7.14
CA GLU A 155 15.73 -25.83 -6.09
C GLU A 155 14.97 -26.65 -5.03
N ARG A 156 14.62 -27.89 -5.37
CA ARG A 156 13.92 -28.85 -4.51
C ARG A 156 14.82 -29.96 -3.98
N SER A 157 16.06 -30.02 -4.46
CA SER A 157 17.04 -31.00 -4.06
C SER A 157 17.69 -30.59 -2.74
N SER A 158 18.02 -31.58 -1.92
CA SER A 158 18.96 -31.40 -0.81
C SER A 158 20.29 -32.00 -1.21
N SER A 159 21.42 -31.39 -0.85
CA SER A 159 22.73 -32.03 -1.03
C SER A 159 23.46 -32.15 0.30
N ILE A 160 24.13 -33.28 0.52
CA ILE A 160 24.88 -33.55 1.76
C ILE A 160 26.29 -34.00 1.39
N PHE A 161 27.26 -33.12 1.64
CA PHE A 161 28.67 -33.40 1.55
C PHE A 161 29.19 -33.85 2.92
N SER A 162 29.80 -35.02 3.00
CA SER A 162 30.24 -35.63 4.26
C SER A 162 31.73 -35.92 4.23
N LEU A 163 32.44 -35.47 5.26
CA LEU A 163 33.81 -35.85 5.56
C LEU A 163 33.84 -36.71 6.81
N GLU A 164 34.49 -37.87 6.73
CA GLU A 164 34.75 -38.71 7.90
C GLU A 164 36.24 -38.81 8.14
N LEU A 165 36.66 -38.39 9.33
CA LEU A 165 38.06 -38.45 9.75
C LEU A 165 38.21 -39.49 10.86
N HIS A 166 39.08 -40.46 10.61
CA HIS A 166 39.56 -41.39 11.62
C HIS A 166 40.99 -41.03 11.99
N GLN A 167 41.22 -40.80 13.29
CA GLN A 167 42.53 -40.48 13.84
C GLN A 167 42.96 -41.58 14.78
N VAL A 168 44.23 -41.96 14.70
CA VAL A 168 44.86 -42.90 15.64
C VAL A 168 46.01 -42.19 16.32
N VAL A 169 45.95 -42.10 17.64
CA VAL A 169 47.00 -41.56 18.49
C VAL A 169 47.73 -42.72 19.14
N THR A 170 49.01 -42.85 18.85
CA THR A 170 49.85 -43.83 19.52
C THR A 170 50.60 -43.16 20.66
N HIS A 171 50.30 -43.55 21.89
CA HIS A 171 51.02 -43.12 23.09
C HIS A 171 52.18 -44.08 23.37
N SER A 172 53.41 -43.56 23.33
CA SER A 172 54.64 -44.30 23.59
C SER A 172 55.21 -43.87 24.95
N ALA A 173 54.75 -44.51 26.02
CA ALA A 173 55.28 -44.26 27.37
C ALA A 173 56.46 -45.21 27.69
N ILE A 174 57.49 -44.68 28.34
CA ILE A 174 58.63 -45.46 28.84
C ILE A 174 58.10 -46.40 29.95
N GLY A 175 58.08 -47.71 29.71
CA GLY A 175 57.71 -48.73 30.70
C GLY A 175 56.50 -49.61 30.37
N LEU A 176 55.75 -49.33 29.29
CA LEU A 176 54.69 -50.22 28.79
C LEU A 176 55.22 -51.16 27.70
N LEU A 177 54.94 -52.47 27.82
CA LEU A 177 55.37 -53.51 26.87
C LEU A 177 54.70 -53.41 25.48
N LYS A 178 53.58 -52.67 25.36
CA LYS A 178 52.89 -52.40 24.09
C LYS A 178 52.41 -50.94 24.02
N PRO A 179 52.52 -50.29 22.86
CA PRO A 179 51.97 -48.95 22.65
C PRO A 179 50.44 -48.98 22.80
N VAL A 180 49.87 -47.94 23.42
CA VAL A 180 48.42 -47.76 23.55
C VAL A 180 47.95 -46.89 22.39
N GLU A 181 47.04 -47.44 21.58
CA GLU A 181 46.38 -46.68 20.51
C GLU A 181 45.03 -46.14 21.00
N GLU A 182 44.83 -44.83 20.89
CA GLU A 182 43.54 -44.19 21.06
C GLU A 182 42.98 -43.81 19.69
N HIS A 183 41.70 -44.10 19.47
CA HIS A 183 41.01 -43.78 18.24
C HIS A 183 40.06 -42.61 18.47
N LEU A 184 40.08 -41.63 17.57
CA LEU A 184 39.10 -40.56 17.50
C LEU A 184 38.39 -40.61 16.14
N PHE A 185 37.08 -40.41 16.17
CA PHE A 185 36.25 -40.40 14.98
C PHE A 185 35.48 -39.08 14.93
N SER A 186 35.36 -38.48 13.76
CA SER A 186 34.57 -37.27 13.59
C SER A 186 33.96 -37.24 12.20
N ARG A 187 32.72 -36.75 12.12
CA ARG A 187 32.03 -36.49 10.86
C ARG A 187 31.80 -34.99 10.69
N PHE A 188 32.05 -34.47 9.50
CA PHE A 188 31.71 -33.11 9.11
C PHE A 188 30.67 -33.17 8.00
N LEU A 189 29.47 -32.66 8.25
CA LEU A 189 28.40 -32.57 7.26
C LEU A 189 28.26 -31.14 6.76
N VAL A 190 28.13 -30.96 5.45
CA VAL A 190 27.72 -29.69 4.84
C VAL A 190 26.47 -29.95 4.02
N ILE A 191 25.38 -29.31 4.41
CA ILE A 191 24.02 -29.59 3.95
C ILE A 191 23.45 -28.37 3.25
N ASP A 192 23.11 -28.50 1.97
CA ASP A 192 22.35 -27.52 1.20
C ASP A 192 20.88 -27.95 1.21
N LEU A 193 20.00 -27.20 1.89
CA LEU A 193 18.58 -27.52 1.97
C LEU A 193 17.81 -27.06 0.72
N PRO A 194 16.59 -27.59 0.47
CA PRO A 194 15.71 -27.07 -0.55
C PRO A 194 15.27 -25.61 -0.29
N GLY A 195 14.62 -24.98 -1.27
CA GLY A 195 13.98 -23.68 -1.11
C GLY A 195 13.01 -23.60 0.07
N ALA A 196 13.29 -22.70 1.02
CA ALA A 196 12.50 -22.51 2.24
C ALA A 196 11.13 -21.86 2.01
N GLU A 197 10.87 -21.29 0.82
CA GLU A 197 9.61 -20.61 0.49
C GLU A 197 8.39 -21.53 0.64
N LYS A 198 8.59 -22.85 0.46
CA LYS A 198 7.54 -23.86 0.59
C LYS A 198 7.05 -24.04 2.02
N LEU A 199 7.84 -23.65 3.02
CA LEU A 199 7.42 -23.71 4.41
C LEU A 199 6.37 -22.65 4.78
N ALA A 200 6.26 -21.59 3.98
CA ALA A 200 5.27 -20.53 4.18
C ALA A 200 3.88 -20.92 3.67
N GLU A 201 3.80 -21.89 2.75
CA GLU A 201 2.55 -22.38 2.17
C GLU A 201 1.95 -23.51 3.03
N ASP A 202 0.64 -23.73 2.92
CA ASP A 202 -0.02 -24.87 3.58
C ASP A 202 0.45 -26.19 2.96
N ALA A 203 0.99 -27.09 3.79
CA ALA A 203 1.48 -28.40 3.39
C ALA A 203 0.41 -29.25 2.68
N THR A 204 -0.86 -29.12 3.04
CA THR A 204 -1.96 -29.86 2.38
C THR A 204 -2.15 -29.39 0.94
N THR A 205 -2.14 -28.07 0.74
CA THR A 205 -2.28 -27.44 -0.57
C THR A 205 -1.07 -27.75 -1.46
N LEU A 206 0.14 -27.70 -0.89
CA LEU A 206 1.37 -28.08 -1.60
C LEU A 206 1.35 -29.54 -2.07
N ARG A 207 0.90 -30.47 -1.22
CA ARG A 207 0.80 -31.90 -1.58
C ARG A 207 -0.18 -32.15 -2.72
N ILE A 208 -1.30 -31.42 -2.74
CA ILE A 208 -2.30 -31.51 -3.83
C ILE A 208 -1.73 -30.93 -5.13
N ARG A 209 -1.01 -29.80 -5.05
CA ARG A 209 -0.51 -29.07 -6.22
C ARG A 209 0.72 -29.69 -6.88
N GLU A 210 1.72 -30.04 -6.08
CA GLU A 210 3.06 -30.45 -6.54
C GLU A 210 3.35 -31.94 -6.29
N GLY A 211 2.40 -32.66 -5.68
CA GLY A 211 2.53 -34.06 -5.31
C GLY A 211 3.04 -34.29 -3.87
N PRO A 212 2.91 -35.52 -3.35
CA PRO A 212 3.15 -35.82 -1.95
C PRO A 212 4.64 -35.84 -1.56
N THR A 213 5.52 -36.27 -2.47
CA THR A 213 6.93 -36.56 -2.20
C THR A 213 7.85 -35.39 -2.52
N LEU A 214 7.48 -34.54 -3.49
CA LEU A 214 8.38 -33.53 -4.04
C LEU A 214 8.87 -32.50 -3.01
N ASN A 215 7.99 -32.09 -2.09
CA ASN A 215 8.30 -31.14 -1.00
C ASN A 215 8.40 -31.82 0.38
N GLN A 216 8.46 -33.15 0.43
CA GLN A 216 8.45 -33.93 1.68
C GLN A 216 9.67 -33.61 2.54
N SER A 217 10.88 -33.64 1.97
CA SER A 217 12.13 -33.28 2.67
C SER A 217 12.06 -31.94 3.41
N ILE A 218 11.64 -30.84 2.74
CA ILE A 218 11.61 -29.51 3.38
C ILE A 218 10.46 -29.39 4.40
N THR A 219 9.27 -29.93 4.10
CA THR A 219 8.12 -29.84 5.01
C THR A 219 8.33 -30.67 6.28
N SER A 220 8.87 -31.88 6.17
CA SER A 220 9.25 -32.72 7.31
C SER A 220 10.38 -32.08 8.12
N PHE A 221 11.40 -31.50 7.47
CA PHE A 221 12.43 -30.71 8.17
C PHE A 221 11.80 -29.56 8.96
N GLY A 222 10.84 -28.86 8.37
CA GLY A 222 10.08 -27.79 9.02
C GLY A 222 9.34 -28.25 10.29
N GLN A 223 8.72 -29.42 10.24
CA GLN A 223 8.02 -30.04 11.36
C GLN A 223 8.97 -30.44 12.50
N VAL A 224 10.08 -31.11 12.16
CA VAL A 224 11.11 -31.53 13.13
C VAL A 224 11.70 -30.31 13.86
N VAL A 225 12.03 -29.24 13.13
CA VAL A 225 12.57 -28.00 13.73
C VAL A 225 11.56 -27.35 14.67
N LYS A 226 10.27 -27.27 14.28
CA LYS A 226 9.21 -26.74 15.14
C LYS A 226 9.04 -27.58 16.41
N ALA A 227 9.03 -28.91 16.28
CA ALA A 227 8.92 -29.82 17.42
C ALA A 227 10.11 -29.67 18.38
N LEU A 228 11.34 -29.66 17.86
CA LEU A 228 12.56 -29.48 18.66
C LEU A 228 12.61 -28.11 19.35
N ALA A 229 12.10 -27.07 18.71
CA ALA A 229 12.07 -25.73 19.29
C ALA A 229 11.00 -25.56 20.39
N GLN A 230 10.01 -26.45 20.45
CA GLN A 230 8.96 -26.49 21.47
C GLN A 230 9.26 -27.49 22.60
N ALA A 231 10.15 -28.44 22.38
CA ALA A 231 10.59 -29.39 23.41
C ALA A 231 11.27 -28.65 24.58
N HIS A 232 10.77 -28.88 25.79
CA HIS A 232 11.30 -28.23 27.00
C HIS A 232 12.38 -29.09 27.67
N ASP A 233 12.21 -30.41 27.62
CA ASP A 233 13.13 -31.38 28.22
C ASP A 233 13.62 -32.44 27.20
N VAL A 234 14.69 -33.15 27.57
CA VAL A 234 15.32 -34.20 26.73
C VAL A 234 14.33 -35.33 26.40
N GLN A 235 13.37 -35.61 27.29
CA GLN A 235 12.33 -36.63 27.07
C GLN A 235 11.37 -36.25 25.94
N ASP A 236 11.02 -34.96 25.79
CA ASP A 236 10.17 -34.48 24.71
C ASP A 236 10.86 -34.66 23.34
N MET A 237 12.19 -34.54 23.31
CA MET A 237 12.98 -34.72 22.09
C MET A 237 13.05 -36.19 21.64
N GLU A 238 12.87 -37.16 22.54
CA GLU A 238 12.94 -38.59 22.23
C GLU A 238 11.77 -39.06 21.34
N PHE A 239 10.63 -38.37 21.38
CA PHE A 239 9.42 -38.72 20.62
C PHE A 239 9.29 -38.00 19.27
N ILE A 240 10.30 -37.24 18.86
CA ILE A 240 10.27 -36.48 17.60
C ILE A 240 10.56 -37.44 16.43
N ASP A 241 9.61 -37.51 15.49
CA ASP A 241 9.72 -38.40 14.34
C ASP A 241 10.57 -37.79 13.20
N PHE A 242 11.84 -38.22 13.13
CA PHE A 242 12.73 -37.89 12.02
C PHE A 242 12.50 -38.76 10.77
N GLY A 243 11.67 -39.80 10.85
CA GLY A 243 11.46 -40.80 9.79
C GLY A 243 10.53 -40.36 8.65
N GLN A 244 9.88 -39.20 8.76
CA GLN A 244 8.91 -38.72 7.77
C GLN A 244 9.53 -38.34 6.41
N SER A 245 10.85 -38.13 6.33
CA SER A 245 11.56 -37.91 5.06
C SER A 245 12.96 -38.52 5.10
N LYS A 246 13.52 -38.86 3.93
CA LYS A 246 14.90 -39.36 3.82
C LYS A 246 15.92 -38.32 4.27
N LEU A 247 15.64 -37.03 4.06
CA LEU A 247 16.50 -35.96 4.56
C LEU A 247 16.51 -35.97 6.10
N THR A 248 15.35 -35.84 6.74
CA THR A 248 15.26 -35.78 8.21
C THR A 248 15.80 -37.04 8.88
N ALA A 249 15.65 -38.21 8.27
CA ALA A 249 16.19 -39.46 8.77
C ALA A 249 17.73 -39.48 8.88
N LEU A 250 18.43 -38.61 8.13
CA LEU A 250 19.89 -38.47 8.15
C LEU A 250 20.38 -37.32 9.05
N LEU A 251 19.47 -36.51 9.58
CA LEU A 251 19.76 -35.34 10.41
C LEU A 251 19.58 -35.49 11.95
N PRO A 252 19.29 -36.67 12.56
CA PRO A 252 19.17 -36.74 14.03
C PRO A 252 20.39 -36.23 14.78
N ASP A 253 21.61 -36.49 14.28
CA ASP A 253 22.83 -35.98 14.90
C ASP A 253 22.95 -34.45 14.76
N VAL A 254 22.41 -33.88 13.68
CA VAL A 254 22.56 -32.47 13.30
C VAL A 254 21.64 -31.56 14.10
N LEU A 255 20.43 -32.00 14.40
CA LEU A 255 19.40 -31.22 15.11
C LEU A 255 18.96 -31.96 16.38
N GLY A 256 19.27 -31.41 17.56
CA GLY A 256 18.98 -32.04 18.85
C GLY A 256 19.97 -33.16 19.25
N GLY A 257 20.92 -33.50 18.38
CA GLY A 257 21.86 -34.62 18.58
C GLY A 257 23.29 -34.22 18.96
N SER A 258 24.22 -35.15 18.72
CA SER A 258 25.65 -35.02 19.04
C SER A 258 26.45 -34.42 17.87
N SER A 259 26.14 -33.16 17.51
CA SER A 259 26.87 -32.38 16.51
C SER A 259 26.98 -30.91 16.91
N ARG A 260 28.13 -30.29 16.65
CA ARG A 260 28.25 -28.83 16.61
C ARG A 260 27.70 -28.34 15.29
N THR A 261 26.51 -27.77 15.34
CA THR A 261 25.78 -27.36 14.13
C THR A 261 25.77 -25.85 13.98
N LEU A 262 26.16 -25.38 12.80
CA LEU A 262 26.06 -24.00 12.36
C LEU A 262 25.05 -23.93 11.22
N ILE A 263 24.13 -22.96 11.28
CA ILE A 263 23.12 -22.76 10.23
C ILE A 263 23.32 -21.38 9.62
N PHE A 264 23.54 -21.33 8.31
CA PHE A 264 23.53 -20.11 7.52
C PHE A 264 22.13 -19.86 6.98
N THR A 265 21.52 -18.75 7.38
CA THR A 265 20.26 -18.27 6.78
C THR A 265 20.57 -17.28 5.68
N THR A 266 20.27 -17.64 4.42
CA THR A 266 20.48 -16.79 3.24
C THR A 266 19.16 -16.14 2.81
N ILE A 267 19.22 -14.86 2.46
CA ILE A 267 18.03 -14.02 2.23
C ILE A 267 18.24 -13.20 0.95
N PRO A 268 17.32 -13.26 -0.03
CA PRO A 268 17.39 -12.42 -1.22
C PRO A 268 17.04 -10.96 -0.90
N PRO A 269 17.63 -9.96 -1.56
CA PRO A 269 17.42 -8.55 -1.21
C PRO A 269 16.02 -7.98 -1.55
N ALA A 270 15.21 -8.66 -2.37
CA ALA A 270 14.05 -8.03 -3.06
C ALA A 270 12.65 -8.56 -2.68
N ASP A 271 12.51 -9.51 -1.75
CA ASP A 271 11.20 -10.11 -1.39
C ASP A 271 10.92 -10.05 0.12
N TYR A 272 10.46 -8.89 0.60
CA TYR A 272 10.23 -8.64 2.03
C TYR A 272 9.29 -9.68 2.68
N ARG A 273 8.23 -10.10 1.99
CA ARG A 273 7.24 -11.04 2.55
C ARG A 273 7.82 -12.44 2.72
N ALA A 274 8.47 -12.98 1.68
CA ALA A 274 9.09 -14.30 1.77
C ALA A 274 10.30 -14.29 2.74
N ASN A 275 11.00 -13.16 2.85
CA ASN A 275 12.12 -12.99 3.77
C ASN A 275 11.69 -12.99 5.24
N SER A 276 10.55 -12.34 5.53
CA SER A 276 9.99 -12.29 6.89
C SER A 276 9.73 -13.69 7.43
N PHE A 277 9.12 -14.57 6.63
CA PHE A 277 8.89 -15.96 7.03
C PHE A 277 10.20 -16.72 7.30
N VAL A 278 11.18 -16.65 6.39
CA VAL A 278 12.47 -17.34 6.55
C VAL A 278 13.21 -16.87 7.80
N LEU A 279 13.18 -15.57 8.10
CA LEU A 279 13.78 -14.99 9.29
C LEU A 279 13.09 -15.44 10.57
N GLN A 280 11.75 -15.37 10.61
CA GLN A 280 10.97 -15.85 11.76
C GLN A 280 11.19 -17.34 12.00
N PHE A 281 11.20 -18.15 10.93
CA PHE A 281 11.49 -19.57 11.03
C PHE A 281 12.92 -19.82 11.54
N SER A 282 13.89 -19.02 11.10
CA SER A 282 15.28 -19.16 11.54
C SER A 282 15.50 -18.91 13.03
N GLN A 283 14.63 -18.13 13.68
CA GLN A 283 14.68 -17.95 15.13
C GLN A 283 14.43 -19.26 15.89
N LEU A 284 13.72 -20.22 15.29
CA LEU A 284 13.50 -21.54 15.90
C LEU A 284 14.80 -22.32 16.07
N PHE A 285 15.76 -22.17 15.15
CA PHE A 285 17.06 -22.84 15.26
C PHE A 285 17.80 -22.46 16.55
N GLY A 286 17.69 -21.20 16.99
CA GLY A 286 18.31 -20.72 18.22
C GLY A 286 17.73 -21.33 19.50
N LYS A 287 16.56 -21.99 19.42
CA LYS A 287 15.91 -22.67 20.54
C LYS A 287 16.33 -24.15 20.65
N ILE A 288 16.86 -24.73 19.56
CA ILE A 288 17.28 -26.13 19.53
C ILE A 288 18.63 -26.27 20.24
N ARG A 289 18.70 -27.20 21.18
CA ARG A 289 19.93 -27.50 21.94
C ARG A 289 20.55 -28.80 21.43
N ASN A 290 21.81 -28.72 20.99
CA ASN A 290 22.62 -29.89 20.64
C ASN A 290 23.56 -30.26 21.79
N PHE A 291 23.95 -31.52 21.85
CA PHE A 291 24.82 -32.08 22.89
C PHE A 291 26.07 -32.71 22.27
N PRO A 292 27.00 -31.91 21.69
CA PRO A 292 28.17 -32.42 21.00
C PRO A 292 29.11 -33.19 21.94
N VAL A 293 29.45 -34.43 21.58
CA VAL A 293 30.37 -35.29 22.34
C VAL A 293 31.62 -35.61 21.50
N VAL A 294 32.75 -35.83 22.19
CA VAL A 294 34.00 -36.30 21.58
C VAL A 294 33.92 -37.82 21.37
N ASN A 295 33.88 -38.27 20.11
CA ASN A 295 33.79 -39.68 19.77
C ASN A 295 35.16 -40.36 19.86
N ASP A 296 35.52 -40.77 21.07
CA ASP A 296 36.70 -41.59 21.34
C ASP A 296 36.39 -43.10 21.28
N GLY A 297 37.44 -43.91 21.16
CA GLY A 297 37.30 -45.36 21.11
C GLY A 297 36.64 -45.97 22.35
N LYS A 298 36.68 -45.30 23.50
CA LYS A 298 36.07 -45.77 24.75
C LYS A 298 34.56 -45.55 24.74
N GLN A 299 34.10 -44.40 24.28
CA GLN A 299 32.70 -44.09 24.10
C GLN A 299 32.07 -45.01 23.06
N ILE A 300 32.73 -45.23 21.92
CA ILE A 300 32.23 -46.16 20.89
C ILE A 300 32.13 -47.58 21.45
N ALA A 301 33.11 -48.04 22.23
CA ALA A 301 33.04 -49.34 22.90
C ALA A 301 31.89 -49.41 23.90
N LEU A 302 31.62 -48.33 24.63
CA LEU A 302 30.52 -48.23 25.59
C LEU A 302 29.15 -48.25 24.89
N LEU A 303 28.98 -47.49 23.81
CA LEU A 303 27.78 -47.50 22.96
C LEU A 303 27.51 -48.88 22.40
N ARG A 304 28.53 -49.57 21.87
CA ARG A 304 28.41 -50.97 21.41
C ARG A 304 27.94 -51.90 22.53
N LYS A 305 28.47 -51.73 23.75
CA LYS A 305 28.06 -52.53 24.90
C LYS A 305 26.58 -52.29 25.25
N TYR A 306 26.15 -51.03 25.29
CA TYR A 306 24.75 -50.67 25.57
C TYR A 306 23.79 -51.16 24.48
N ASN A 307 24.10 -50.97 23.20
CA ASN A 307 23.25 -51.43 22.10
C ASN A 307 23.07 -52.95 22.10
N ASN A 308 24.15 -53.70 22.36
CA ASN A 308 24.07 -55.15 22.51
C ASN A 308 23.19 -55.56 23.72
N GLN A 309 23.27 -54.84 24.83
CA GLN A 309 22.42 -55.08 26.01
C GLN A 309 20.95 -54.77 25.72
N MET A 310 20.65 -53.65 25.06
CA MET A 310 19.29 -53.30 24.64
C MET A 310 18.71 -54.32 23.67
N HIS A 311 19.50 -54.81 22.71
CA HIS A 311 19.06 -55.86 21.79
C HIS A 311 18.74 -57.16 22.53
N LEU A 312 19.60 -57.57 23.47
CA LEU A 312 19.36 -58.75 24.31
C LEU A 312 18.09 -58.60 25.16
N LEU A 313 17.87 -57.43 25.77
CA LEU A 313 16.67 -57.14 26.56
C LEU A 313 15.39 -57.13 25.71
N ARG A 314 15.43 -56.56 24.50
CA ARG A 314 14.31 -56.60 23.55
C ARG A 314 14.00 -58.04 23.12
N GLN A 315 15.02 -58.86 22.92
CA GLN A 315 14.85 -60.28 22.61
C GLN A 315 14.29 -61.08 23.80
N GLN A 316 14.72 -60.75 25.02
CA GLN A 316 14.19 -61.36 26.26
C GLN A 316 12.73 -60.97 26.52
N LEU A 317 12.35 -59.71 26.29
CA LEU A 317 10.97 -59.25 26.39
C LEU A 317 10.07 -59.88 25.31
N ALA A 318 10.59 -60.09 24.11
CA ALA A 318 9.90 -60.85 23.07
C ALA A 318 9.77 -62.34 23.41
N ALA A 319 10.68 -62.89 24.24
CA ALA A 319 10.67 -64.29 24.68
C ALA A 319 9.84 -64.53 25.97
N ALA A 320 9.60 -63.51 26.80
CA ALA A 320 8.95 -63.63 28.11
C ALA A 320 7.40 -63.54 28.08
N GLY A 321 6.78 -64.21 27.10
CA GLY A 321 5.34 -64.52 27.14
C GLY A 321 5.07 -65.86 27.83
N PHE A 322 4.26 -65.85 28.90
CA PHE A 322 3.65 -66.97 29.66
C PHE A 322 4.48 -67.79 30.69
N GLY A 323 3.97 -67.88 31.92
CA GLY A 323 4.12 -69.04 32.83
C GLY A 323 4.61 -68.75 34.27
N GLY A 324 3.74 -68.91 35.27
CA GLY A 324 4.10 -68.96 36.70
C GLY A 324 4.23 -70.39 37.24
N LEU A 325 4.86 -70.56 38.43
CA LEU A 325 4.63 -71.63 39.42
C LEU A 325 5.50 -71.44 40.68
N ASP A 326 4.98 -72.00 41.77
CA ASP A 326 5.26 -71.78 43.20
C ASP A 326 6.13 -72.91 43.80
N VAL A 327 6.39 -72.81 45.12
CA VAL A 327 6.61 -73.86 46.13
C VAL A 327 7.96 -73.87 46.88
N ASP A 328 7.77 -73.85 48.20
CA ASP A 328 8.66 -73.82 49.37
C ASP A 328 9.12 -75.24 49.83
N ASP A 329 9.92 -75.26 50.90
CA ASP A 329 9.83 -76.21 52.04
C ASP A 329 10.94 -77.29 52.24
N ARG A 330 11.90 -77.02 53.15
CA ARG A 330 12.80 -78.01 53.82
C ARG A 330 13.28 -77.53 55.22
N LEU A 331 12.36 -77.31 56.16
CA LEU A 331 12.67 -76.75 57.49
C LEU A 331 12.65 -77.75 58.69
N THR A 332 12.71 -79.06 58.47
CA THR A 332 12.46 -80.01 59.58
C THR A 332 13.70 -80.47 60.38
N ASN A 333 14.93 -80.14 59.95
CA ASN A 333 16.14 -80.65 60.61
C ASN A 333 16.85 -79.69 61.59
N HIS A 334 16.36 -78.46 61.79
CA HIS A 334 17.00 -77.47 62.69
C HIS A 334 16.46 -77.46 64.13
N LEU A 335 15.50 -78.33 64.48
CA LEU A 335 14.71 -78.20 65.71
C LEU A 335 15.45 -78.48 67.04
N LEU A 336 16.69 -78.99 67.02
CA LEU A 336 17.47 -79.23 68.25
C LEU A 336 18.55 -78.17 68.55
N GLU A 337 18.94 -77.36 67.56
CA GLU A 337 19.81 -76.19 67.77
C GLU A 337 19.03 -74.97 68.29
N ILE A 338 17.70 -74.97 68.07
CA ILE A 338 16.79 -73.88 68.43
C ILE A 338 16.76 -73.64 69.95
N HIS A 339 16.74 -74.66 70.82
CA HIS A 339 16.61 -74.43 72.27
C HIS A 339 17.80 -73.71 72.94
N LYS A 340 19.01 -73.81 72.37
CA LYS A 340 20.18 -73.06 72.87
C LYS A 340 20.26 -71.67 72.26
N LEU A 341 19.79 -71.52 71.02
CA LEU A 341 19.64 -70.24 70.36
C LEU A 341 18.49 -69.43 70.98
N GLU A 342 17.38 -70.04 71.42
CA GLU A 342 16.23 -69.39 72.04
C GLU A 342 16.59 -68.48 73.21
N LYS A 343 17.55 -68.89 74.06
CA LYS A 343 17.93 -68.07 75.22
C LYS A 343 18.75 -66.84 74.83
N LYS A 344 19.58 -66.94 73.79
CA LYS A 344 20.29 -65.79 73.18
C LYS A 344 19.35 -64.95 72.30
N ILE A 345 18.43 -65.60 71.61
CA ILE A 345 17.38 -65.00 70.79
C ILE A 345 16.46 -64.17 71.68
N ILE A 346 16.09 -64.57 72.89
CA ILE A 346 15.24 -63.74 73.77
C ILE A 346 15.94 -62.45 74.21
N GLU A 347 17.24 -62.48 74.47
CA GLU A 347 18.03 -61.28 74.81
C GLU A 347 18.27 -60.39 73.59
N ASP A 348 18.63 -60.99 72.45
CA ASP A 348 18.76 -60.28 71.17
C ASP A 348 17.40 -59.80 70.65
N GLU A 349 16.29 -60.48 70.93
CA GLU A 349 14.92 -60.09 70.57
C GLU A 349 14.46 -58.92 71.41
N LYS A 350 14.80 -58.85 72.70
CA LYS A 350 14.53 -57.65 73.50
C LYS A 350 15.27 -56.42 72.97
N ALA A 351 16.56 -56.56 72.64
CA ALA A 351 17.34 -55.48 72.04
C ALA A 351 16.82 -55.11 70.62
N ARG A 352 16.43 -56.12 69.84
CA ARG A 352 15.85 -55.96 68.51
C ARG A 352 14.46 -55.33 68.56
N LEU A 353 13.63 -55.64 69.54
CA LEU A 353 12.31 -55.03 69.74
C LEU A 353 12.43 -53.55 70.10
N ALA A 354 13.36 -53.18 70.99
CA ALA A 354 13.63 -51.77 71.28
C ALA A 354 14.14 -51.00 70.05
N LEU A 355 15.04 -51.61 69.26
CA LEU A 355 15.50 -51.04 67.99
C LEU A 355 14.40 -51.01 66.92
N ILE A 356 13.44 -51.95 66.93
CA ILE A 356 12.27 -51.96 66.04
C ILE A 356 11.32 -50.83 66.43
N GLU A 357 11.04 -50.60 67.71
CA GLU A 357 10.22 -49.47 68.17
C GLU A 357 10.86 -48.12 67.78
N GLU A 358 12.17 -47.95 67.99
CA GLU A 358 12.87 -46.72 67.58
C GLU A 358 12.87 -46.55 66.06
N ARG A 359 13.03 -47.65 65.31
CA ARG A 359 12.95 -47.66 63.84
C ARG A 359 11.54 -47.41 63.33
N GLU A 360 10.50 -47.85 64.04
CA GLU A 360 9.10 -47.56 63.71
C GLU A 360 8.79 -46.09 63.98
N GLN A 361 9.20 -45.54 65.12
CA GLN A 361 9.04 -44.11 65.41
C GLN A 361 9.78 -43.22 64.41
N LEU A 362 11.00 -43.61 64.00
CA LEU A 362 11.75 -42.91 62.95
C LEU A 362 11.08 -43.08 61.58
N ARG A 363 10.56 -44.26 61.25
CA ARG A 363 9.79 -44.49 60.01
C ARG A 363 8.51 -43.67 59.96
N GLU A 364 7.83 -43.52 61.08
CA GLU A 364 6.60 -42.74 61.18
C GLU A 364 6.87 -41.24 61.03
N LYS A 365 7.95 -40.72 61.65
CA LYS A 365 8.44 -39.35 61.41
C LYS A 365 8.86 -39.13 59.96
N LEU A 366 9.56 -40.09 59.36
CA LEU A 366 10.01 -40.02 57.96
C LEU A 366 8.82 -40.10 56.99
N ALA A 367 7.80 -40.89 57.32
CA ALA A 367 6.53 -40.94 56.58
C ALA A 367 5.75 -39.63 56.69
N GLN A 368 5.69 -39.00 57.87
CA GLN A 368 5.07 -37.67 58.05
C GLN A 368 5.82 -36.58 57.27
N VAL A 369 7.15 -36.58 57.31
CA VAL A 369 7.98 -35.63 56.53
C VAL A 369 7.79 -35.85 55.04
N ASN A 370 7.81 -37.10 54.56
CA ASN A 370 7.58 -37.41 53.15
C ASN A 370 6.16 -37.03 52.71
N ALA A 371 5.14 -37.25 53.54
CA ALA A 371 3.77 -36.82 53.26
C ALA A 371 3.70 -35.29 53.12
N ARG A 372 4.37 -34.55 54.01
CA ARG A 372 4.39 -33.08 53.98
C ARG A 372 5.18 -32.52 52.80
N VAL A 373 6.29 -33.17 52.43
CA VAL A 373 7.07 -32.84 51.23
C VAL A 373 6.25 -33.10 49.96
N ASN A 374 5.55 -34.24 49.88
CA ASN A 374 4.68 -34.55 48.73
C ASN A 374 3.49 -33.57 48.63
N GLN A 375 2.93 -33.14 49.76
CA GLN A 375 1.85 -32.15 49.79
C GLN A 375 2.35 -30.77 49.30
N LEU A 376 3.50 -30.31 49.78
CA LEU A 376 4.12 -29.06 49.32
C LEU A 376 4.55 -29.11 47.84
N LEU A 377 5.00 -30.28 47.35
CA LEU A 377 5.31 -30.48 45.94
C LEU A 377 4.05 -30.42 45.06
N SER A 378 2.94 -30.99 45.52
CA SER A 378 1.63 -30.89 44.86
C SER A 378 1.14 -29.45 44.78
N GLU A 379 1.17 -28.72 45.90
CA GLU A 379 0.76 -27.30 45.96
C GLU A 379 1.65 -26.41 45.09
N LYS A 380 2.97 -26.65 45.10
CA LYS A 380 3.92 -25.95 44.23
C LYS A 380 3.65 -26.23 42.75
N SER A 381 3.33 -27.48 42.39
CA SER A 381 2.98 -27.87 41.02
C SER A 381 1.71 -27.16 40.56
N GLN A 382 0.68 -27.11 41.40
CA GLN A 382 -0.58 -26.42 41.11
C GLN A 382 -0.36 -24.91 40.91
N LEU A 383 0.38 -24.26 41.81
CA LEU A 383 0.71 -22.83 41.69
C LEU A 383 1.57 -22.52 40.45
N GLN A 384 2.51 -23.40 40.09
CA GLN A 384 3.26 -23.25 38.85
C GLN A 384 2.34 -23.37 37.63
N GLN A 385 1.38 -24.30 37.66
CA GLN A 385 0.46 -24.50 36.54
C GLN A 385 -0.52 -23.32 36.37
N GLU A 386 -1.05 -22.77 37.47
CA GLU A 386 -1.86 -21.55 37.45
C GLU A 386 -1.07 -20.33 36.95
N ARG A 387 0.20 -20.21 37.35
CA ARG A 387 1.08 -19.14 36.85
C ARG A 387 1.36 -19.27 35.36
N ILE A 388 1.60 -20.49 34.87
CA ILE A 388 1.79 -20.76 33.44
C ILE A 388 0.52 -20.38 32.66
N GLN A 389 -0.66 -20.78 33.13
CA GLN A 389 -1.94 -20.39 32.49
C GLN A 389 -2.14 -18.88 32.47
N SER A 390 -1.83 -18.19 33.57
CA SER A 390 -1.88 -16.71 33.64
C SER A 390 -0.91 -16.04 32.65
N GLU A 391 0.32 -16.55 32.53
CA GLU A 391 1.31 -16.04 31.58
C GLU A 391 0.89 -16.33 30.13
N GLU A 392 0.28 -17.49 29.84
CA GLU A 392 -0.28 -17.82 28.53
C GLU A 392 -1.45 -16.90 28.14
N GLU A 393 -2.36 -16.59 29.07
CA GLU A 393 -3.45 -15.64 28.83
C GLU A 393 -2.93 -14.23 28.55
N LYS A 394 -1.92 -13.77 29.31
CA LYS A 394 -1.24 -12.50 29.04
C LYS A 394 -0.56 -12.49 27.67
N LEU A 395 0.07 -13.59 27.28
CA LEU A 395 0.69 -13.71 25.96
C LEU A 395 -0.36 -13.67 24.84
N LYS A 396 -1.52 -14.29 25.03
CA LYS A 396 -2.64 -14.24 24.06
C LYS A 396 -3.14 -12.81 23.88
N VAL A 397 -3.37 -12.07 24.97
CA VAL A 397 -3.80 -10.66 24.91
C VAL A 397 -2.72 -9.79 24.26
N SER A 398 -1.44 -9.98 24.62
CA SER A 398 -0.33 -9.25 24.02
C SER A 398 -0.19 -9.53 22.52
N LYS A 399 -0.45 -10.76 22.09
CA LYS A 399 -0.43 -11.14 20.68
C LYS A 399 -1.53 -10.43 19.89
N VAL A 400 -2.77 -10.43 20.41
CA VAL A 400 -3.91 -9.74 19.76
C VAL A 400 -3.66 -8.24 19.65
N LEU A 401 -3.06 -7.60 20.67
CA LEU A 401 -2.71 -6.19 20.61
C LEU A 401 -1.65 -5.88 19.54
N VAL A 402 -0.65 -6.74 19.39
CA VAL A 402 0.37 -6.60 18.35
C VAL A 402 -0.23 -6.82 16.96
N ASP A 403 -1.09 -7.83 16.80
CA ASP A 403 -1.80 -8.09 15.53
C ASP A 403 -2.68 -6.89 15.14
N LEU A 404 -3.41 -6.30 16.09
CA LEU A 404 -4.17 -5.06 15.89
C LEU A 404 -3.27 -3.85 15.52
N GLN A 405 -2.10 -3.72 16.13
CA GLN A 405 -1.13 -2.68 15.77
C GLN A 405 -0.59 -2.85 14.34
N ILE A 406 -0.32 -4.09 13.94
CA ILE A 406 0.12 -4.43 12.58
C ILE A 406 -1.00 -4.13 11.57
N GLU A 407 -2.25 -4.47 11.89
CA GLU A 407 -3.38 -4.17 11.02
C GLU A 407 -3.61 -2.66 10.89
N ASN A 408 -3.53 -1.91 11.98
CA ASN A 408 -3.69 -0.46 11.98
C ASN A 408 -2.57 0.25 11.18
N THR A 409 -1.32 -0.24 11.29
CA THR A 409 -0.21 0.27 10.47
C THR A 409 -0.38 -0.05 8.98
N ASN A 410 -0.85 -1.24 8.63
CA ASN A 410 -1.17 -1.58 7.23
C ASN A 410 -2.31 -0.72 6.67
N LEU A 411 -3.35 -0.45 7.46
CA LEU A 411 -4.46 0.43 7.05
C LEU A 411 -3.98 1.88 6.86
N MET A 412 -3.09 2.37 7.73
CA MET A 412 -2.46 3.68 7.54
C MET A 412 -1.60 3.75 6.28
N GLU A 413 -0.83 2.71 5.97
CA GLU A 413 -0.01 2.66 4.75
C GLU A 413 -0.89 2.70 3.50
N GLN A 414 -1.98 1.91 3.47
CA GLN A 414 -2.97 1.95 2.39
C GLN A 414 -3.65 3.32 2.25
N ALA A 415 -3.96 3.99 3.37
CA ALA A 415 -4.52 5.34 3.35
C ALA A 415 -3.53 6.35 2.75
N VAL A 416 -2.24 6.26 3.06
CA VAL A 416 -1.20 7.13 2.50
C VAL A 416 -0.99 6.86 1.01
N ASP A 417 -1.00 5.60 0.58
CA ASP A 417 -0.86 5.24 -0.84
C ASP A 417 -2.04 5.76 -1.66
N THR A 418 -3.26 5.61 -1.15
CA THR A 418 -4.47 6.15 -1.79
C THR A 418 -4.48 7.67 -1.81
N GLU A 419 -4.03 8.33 -0.73
CA GLU A 419 -3.85 9.79 -0.70
C GLU A 419 -2.86 10.25 -1.78
N PHE A 420 -1.72 9.57 -1.94
CA PHE A 420 -0.73 9.88 -2.97
C PHE A 420 -1.29 9.70 -4.39
N GLN A 421 -2.07 8.64 -4.63
CA GLN A 421 -2.73 8.43 -5.93
C GLN A 421 -3.75 9.53 -6.23
N LEU A 422 -4.55 9.91 -5.23
CA LEU A 422 -5.54 10.99 -5.36
C LEU A 422 -4.87 12.34 -5.60
N GLN A 423 -3.78 12.66 -4.89
CA GLN A 423 -3.02 13.91 -5.10
C GLN A 423 -2.46 13.99 -6.53
N ASN A 424 -1.88 12.90 -7.04
CA ASN A 424 -1.41 12.86 -8.43
C ASN A 424 -2.56 13.05 -9.43
N ARG A 425 -3.73 12.49 -9.13
CA ARG A 425 -4.91 12.64 -9.99
C ARG A 425 -5.48 14.06 -9.95
N ILE A 426 -5.50 14.70 -8.78
CA ILE A 426 -5.88 16.11 -8.62
C ILE A 426 -4.94 16.98 -9.44
N LEU A 427 -3.62 16.79 -9.33
CA LEU A 427 -2.64 17.55 -10.10
C LEU A 427 -2.84 17.41 -11.63
N GLN A 428 -3.18 16.21 -12.11
CA GLN A 428 -3.54 16.00 -13.52
C GLN A 428 -4.80 16.76 -13.92
N LEU A 429 -5.82 16.76 -13.07
CA LEU A 429 -7.08 17.48 -13.33
C LEU A 429 -6.87 19.00 -13.28
N GLU A 430 -6.06 19.50 -12.35
CA GLU A 430 -5.68 20.92 -12.28
C GLU A 430 -4.98 21.37 -13.57
N ASN A 431 -4.02 20.57 -14.07
CA ASN A 431 -3.36 20.87 -15.35
C ASN A 431 -4.36 20.92 -16.51
N ASN A 432 -5.32 19.99 -16.56
CA ASN A 432 -6.35 19.97 -17.59
C ASN A 432 -7.30 21.18 -17.48
N ILE A 433 -7.64 21.62 -16.27
CA ILE A 433 -8.47 22.81 -16.05
C ILE A 433 -7.75 24.05 -16.60
N VAL A 434 -6.46 24.23 -16.27
CA VAL A 434 -5.67 25.36 -16.77
C VAL A 434 -5.59 25.35 -18.31
N GLU A 435 -5.42 24.18 -18.94
CA GLU A 435 -5.46 24.08 -20.41
C GLU A 435 -6.82 24.48 -20.99
N LEU A 436 -7.92 24.07 -20.37
CA LEU A 436 -9.27 24.41 -20.79
C LEU A 436 -9.58 25.89 -20.58
N GLU A 437 -9.11 26.50 -19.50
CA GLU A 437 -9.23 27.94 -19.23
C GLU A 437 -8.48 28.77 -20.27
N MET A 438 -7.25 28.37 -20.61
CA MET A 438 -6.48 29.01 -21.68
C MET A 438 -7.22 28.96 -23.02
N LYS A 439 -7.82 27.81 -23.37
CA LYS A 439 -8.67 27.67 -24.55
C LYS A 439 -9.92 28.55 -24.45
N GLY A 440 -10.57 28.61 -23.29
CA GLY A 440 -11.70 29.49 -23.01
C GLY A 440 -11.38 30.96 -23.25
N GLN A 441 -10.24 31.44 -22.76
CA GLN A 441 -9.79 32.82 -22.98
C GLN A 441 -9.54 33.13 -24.46
N THR A 442 -8.96 32.20 -25.22
CA THR A 442 -8.76 32.40 -26.66
C THR A 442 -10.09 32.53 -27.40
N LYS A 443 -11.08 31.71 -27.03
CA LYS A 443 -12.42 31.75 -27.63
C LYS A 443 -13.20 32.98 -27.21
N GLN A 444 -13.04 33.44 -25.96
CA GLN A 444 -13.65 34.68 -25.49
C GLN A 444 -13.16 35.91 -26.26
N LYS A 445 -11.84 36.01 -26.52
CA LYS A 445 -11.28 37.07 -27.36
C LYS A 445 -11.83 37.02 -28.80
N GLU A 446 -12.06 35.81 -29.32
CA GLU A 446 -12.65 35.62 -30.64
C GLU A 446 -14.12 36.07 -30.69
N ILE A 447 -14.89 35.77 -29.64
CA ILE A 447 -16.28 36.26 -29.47
C ILE A 447 -16.32 37.78 -29.37
N GLU A 448 -15.46 38.40 -28.57
CA GLU A 448 -15.39 39.87 -28.44
C GLU A 448 -15.10 40.55 -29.78
N ARG A 449 -14.20 39.96 -30.59
CA ARG A 449 -13.91 40.44 -31.94
C ARG A 449 -15.16 40.37 -32.84
N LEU A 450 -15.86 39.25 -32.84
CA LEU A 450 -17.07 39.06 -33.63
C LEU A 450 -18.22 39.98 -33.17
N GLN A 451 -18.35 40.23 -31.86
CA GLN A 451 -19.32 41.17 -31.31
C GLN A 451 -19.02 42.63 -31.67
N SER A 452 -17.74 43.00 -31.82
CA SER A 452 -17.37 44.32 -32.35
C SER A 452 -17.81 44.44 -33.81
N GLN A 453 -17.48 43.45 -34.64
CA GLN A 453 -17.87 43.43 -36.05
C GLN A 453 -19.39 43.49 -36.22
N HIS A 454 -20.14 42.72 -35.43
CA HIS A 454 -21.60 42.75 -35.48
C HIS A 454 -22.19 44.11 -35.09
N ARG A 455 -21.56 44.83 -34.14
CA ARG A 455 -21.98 46.19 -33.77
C ARG A 455 -21.75 47.17 -34.92
N ASP A 456 -20.62 47.07 -35.60
CA ASP A 456 -20.29 47.90 -36.76
C ASP A 456 -21.27 47.64 -37.91
N ASP A 457 -21.55 46.36 -38.21
CA ASP A 457 -22.53 45.97 -39.25
C ASP A 457 -23.94 46.47 -38.92
N THR A 458 -24.35 46.39 -37.64
CA THR A 458 -25.67 46.87 -37.20
C THR A 458 -25.78 48.40 -37.34
N MET A 459 -24.68 49.12 -37.10
CA MET A 459 -24.63 50.56 -37.30
C MET A 459 -24.76 50.91 -38.79
N LEU A 460 -24.06 50.21 -39.68
CA LEU A 460 -24.20 50.37 -41.13
C LEU A 460 -25.61 50.09 -41.64
N VAL A 461 -26.29 49.07 -41.09
CA VAL A 461 -27.69 48.78 -41.44
C VAL A 461 -28.61 49.93 -41.02
N LYS A 462 -28.38 50.52 -39.84
CA LYS A 462 -29.16 51.66 -39.36
C LYS A 462 -28.94 52.91 -40.23
N ASP A 463 -27.70 53.20 -40.60
CA ASP A 463 -27.37 54.31 -41.50
C ASP A 463 -28.06 54.13 -42.86
N CYS A 464 -28.03 52.93 -43.43
CA CYS A 464 -28.77 52.60 -44.65
C CYS A 464 -30.30 52.79 -44.49
N GLN A 465 -30.87 52.45 -43.33
CA GLN A 465 -32.30 52.63 -43.07
C GLN A 465 -32.68 54.11 -42.99
N ASP A 466 -31.85 54.92 -42.35
CA ASP A 466 -32.04 56.37 -42.26
C ASP A 466 -31.93 57.03 -43.64
N GLU A 467 -31.00 56.59 -44.49
CA GLU A 467 -30.92 57.01 -45.90
C GLU A 467 -32.17 56.63 -46.70
N ILE A 468 -32.66 55.39 -46.57
CA ILE A 468 -33.90 54.95 -47.23
C ILE A 468 -35.10 55.78 -46.76
N ALA A 469 -35.18 56.11 -45.47
CA ALA A 469 -36.24 56.96 -44.93
C ALA A 469 -36.18 58.39 -45.50
N ALA A 470 -34.98 58.97 -45.61
CA ALA A 470 -34.78 60.27 -46.24
C ALA A 470 -35.19 60.27 -47.72
N VAL A 471 -34.79 59.24 -48.48
CA VAL A 471 -35.18 59.09 -49.90
C VAL A 471 -36.70 58.92 -50.05
N ARG A 472 -37.36 58.15 -49.18
CA ARG A 472 -38.83 58.02 -49.17
C ARG A 472 -39.53 59.34 -48.88
N SER A 473 -39.01 60.11 -47.92
CA SER A 473 -39.55 61.43 -47.61
C SER A 473 -39.39 62.39 -48.79
N ASN A 474 -38.24 62.38 -49.46
CA ASN A 474 -38.00 63.18 -50.67
C ASN A 474 -38.94 62.77 -51.80
N TYR A 475 -39.12 61.46 -52.03
CA TYR A 475 -40.06 60.94 -53.03
C TYR A 475 -41.51 61.37 -52.77
N SER A 476 -41.94 61.35 -51.50
CA SER A 476 -43.26 61.85 -51.10
C SER A 476 -43.43 63.35 -51.35
N SER A 477 -42.38 64.16 -51.15
CA SER A 477 -42.41 65.59 -51.45
C SER A 477 -42.61 65.84 -52.94
N VAL A 478 -41.85 65.14 -53.79
CA VAL A 478 -41.94 65.27 -55.25
C VAL A 478 -43.31 64.81 -55.77
N LEU A 479 -43.91 63.79 -55.16
CA LEU A 479 -45.28 63.38 -55.49
C LEU A 479 -46.30 64.48 -55.18
N ASN A 480 -46.19 65.13 -54.02
CA ASN A 480 -47.07 66.23 -53.66
C ASN A 480 -46.92 67.43 -54.61
N ASP A 481 -45.68 67.75 -55.01
CA ASP A 481 -45.40 68.81 -55.98
C ASP A 481 -46.02 68.49 -57.35
N LEU A 482 -45.94 67.23 -57.78
CA LEU A 482 -46.54 66.77 -59.04
C LEU A 482 -48.08 66.89 -59.02
N ASP A 483 -48.71 66.51 -57.91
CA ASP A 483 -50.17 66.61 -57.79
C ASP A 483 -50.63 68.08 -57.68
N ALA A 484 -49.84 68.95 -57.06
CA ALA A 484 -50.08 70.40 -57.08
C ALA A 484 -50.01 70.97 -58.51
N GLU A 485 -49.06 70.52 -59.33
CA GLU A 485 -48.93 71.01 -60.71
C GLU A 485 -50.01 70.46 -61.63
N LYS A 486 -50.49 69.23 -61.41
CA LYS A 486 -51.68 68.71 -62.09
C LYS A 486 -52.91 69.55 -61.79
N ALA A 487 -53.13 69.92 -60.51
CA ALA A 487 -54.25 70.78 -60.12
C ALA A 487 -54.19 72.16 -60.82
N ARG A 488 -52.99 72.76 -60.92
CA ARG A 488 -52.80 74.01 -61.70
C ARG A 488 -53.13 73.83 -63.19
N SER A 489 -52.72 72.71 -63.78
CA SER A 489 -53.04 72.41 -65.18
C SER A 489 -54.54 72.21 -65.43
N GLU A 490 -55.27 71.63 -64.48
CA GLU A 490 -56.72 71.49 -64.53
C GLU A 490 -57.42 72.85 -64.40
N GLU A 491 -56.93 73.72 -63.52
CA GLU A 491 -57.43 75.09 -63.36
C GLU A 491 -57.24 75.92 -64.64
N LEU A 492 -56.05 75.84 -65.25
CA LEU A 492 -55.75 76.49 -66.53
C LEU A 492 -56.64 75.95 -67.67
N SER A 493 -56.99 74.66 -67.62
CA SER A 493 -57.91 74.04 -68.60
C SER A 493 -59.34 74.57 -68.46
N LEU A 494 -59.79 74.85 -67.23
CA LEU A 494 -61.08 75.48 -66.96
C LEU A 494 -61.11 76.95 -67.40
N GLU A 495 -60.01 77.70 -67.21
CA GLU A 495 -59.89 79.07 -67.73
C GLU A 495 -59.95 79.12 -69.26
N LEU A 496 -59.27 78.19 -69.95
CA LEU A 496 -59.34 78.03 -71.40
C LEU A 496 -60.77 77.76 -71.89
N LEU A 497 -61.53 76.93 -71.17
CA LEU A 497 -62.93 76.64 -71.49
C LEU A 497 -63.80 77.91 -71.36
N ASN A 498 -63.56 78.73 -70.34
CA ASN A 498 -64.24 80.01 -70.16
C ASN A 498 -63.88 81.03 -71.27
N LEU A 499 -62.61 81.07 -71.71
CA LEU A 499 -62.17 81.89 -72.84
C LEU A 499 -62.79 81.45 -74.17
N VAL A 500 -62.98 80.15 -74.38
CA VAL A 500 -63.68 79.62 -75.57
C VAL A 500 -65.17 79.99 -75.54
N ASN A 501 -65.81 79.95 -74.38
CA ASN A 501 -67.22 80.36 -74.22
C ASN A 501 -67.42 81.86 -74.44
N THR A 502 -66.50 82.71 -73.96
CA THR A 502 -66.54 84.16 -74.21
C THR A 502 -66.27 84.50 -75.68
N LYS A 503 -65.33 83.81 -76.35
CA LYS A 503 -65.14 83.91 -77.81
C LYS A 503 -66.41 83.60 -78.60
N ASN A 504 -67.14 82.55 -78.21
CA ASN A 504 -68.39 82.16 -78.86
C ASN A 504 -69.52 83.18 -78.64
N ALA A 505 -69.54 83.87 -77.49
CA ALA A 505 -70.49 84.96 -77.23
C ALA A 505 -70.18 86.20 -78.09
N LEU A 506 -68.91 86.60 -78.21
CA LEU A 506 -68.47 87.73 -79.04
C LEU A 506 -68.71 87.50 -80.53
N MET A 507 -68.63 86.25 -81.00
CA MET A 507 -68.97 85.89 -82.39
C MET A 507 -70.45 86.13 -82.72
N ARG A 508 -71.37 85.91 -81.78
CA ARG A 508 -72.81 86.18 -81.96
C ARG A 508 -73.13 87.68 -81.99
N GLU A 509 -72.35 88.48 -81.26
CA GLU A 509 -72.46 89.95 -81.25
C GLU A 509 -71.96 90.57 -82.58
N ARG A 510 -70.93 89.97 -83.18
CA ARG A 510 -70.39 90.35 -84.49
C ARG A 510 -71.42 90.17 -85.63
N GLU A 511 -72.21 89.10 -85.58
CA GLU A 511 -73.25 88.82 -86.57
C GLU A 511 -74.43 89.81 -86.48
N GLN A 512 -74.76 90.32 -85.28
CA GLN A 512 -75.79 91.36 -85.09
C GLN A 512 -75.35 92.75 -85.58
N LEU A 513 -74.07 93.10 -85.44
CA LEU A 513 -73.51 94.37 -85.93
C LEU A 513 -73.37 94.41 -87.46
N GLN A 514 -73.20 93.26 -88.13
CA GLN A 514 -73.21 93.19 -89.61
C GLN A 514 -74.59 93.48 -90.22
N ALA A 515 -75.68 93.12 -89.55
CA ALA A 515 -77.05 93.40 -90.00
C ALA A 515 -77.45 94.89 -89.86
N GLN A 516 -76.86 95.62 -88.90
CA GLN A 516 -77.07 97.06 -88.74
C GLN A 516 -76.31 97.91 -89.79
N ARG A 517 -75.21 97.38 -90.33
CA ARG A 517 -74.39 98.04 -91.35
C ARG A 517 -75.09 98.13 -92.72
N GLU A 518 -75.94 97.15 -93.07
CA GLU A 518 -76.67 97.12 -94.34
C GLU A 518 -77.82 98.15 -94.43
N ASN A 519 -78.35 98.62 -93.30
CA ASN A 519 -79.41 99.64 -93.26
C ASN A 519 -78.87 101.07 -93.31
N ILE A 520 -77.62 101.31 -92.92
CA ILE A 520 -76.96 102.64 -92.99
C ILE A 520 -76.41 102.93 -94.41
N LEU A 521 -76.15 101.89 -95.21
CA LEU A 521 -75.65 102.00 -96.59
C LEU A 521 -76.69 102.49 -97.61
N LYS A 522 -77.99 102.45 -97.30
CA LYS A 522 -79.08 102.93 -98.19
C LYS A 522 -79.34 104.44 -98.09
N MET A 523 -78.89 105.11 -97.02
CA MET A 523 -79.16 106.54 -96.79
C MET A 523 -78.08 107.47 -97.38
N ASN A 524 -76.90 106.96 -97.72
CA ASN A 524 -75.76 107.77 -98.16
C ASN A 524 -75.48 107.74 -99.68
N SER A 525 -76.39 107.20 -100.51
CA SER A 525 -76.20 107.16 -101.98
C SER A 525 -76.74 108.38 -102.75
N GLU A 526 -77.33 109.37 -102.08
CA GLU A 526 -77.93 110.55 -102.74
C GLU A 526 -77.01 111.79 -102.85
N LEU A 527 -75.79 111.77 -102.32
CA LEU A 527 -74.94 112.98 -102.31
C LEU A 527 -73.65 112.97 -103.13
N GLU A 528 -73.29 111.92 -103.88
CA GLU A 528 -72.11 111.97 -104.77
C GLU A 528 -72.35 111.36 -106.16
N GLY A 529 -73.57 111.51 -106.68
CA GLY A 529 -73.90 111.37 -108.10
C GLY A 529 -73.50 112.59 -108.94
N ARG A 530 -72.23 113.04 -108.88
CA ARG A 530 -71.76 114.12 -109.76
C ARG A 530 -70.37 114.02 -110.37
N MET A 531 -69.65 112.89 -110.29
CA MET A 531 -68.69 112.50 -111.34
C MET A 531 -68.58 110.98 -111.42
N ALA A 532 -69.71 110.40 -111.83
CA ALA A 532 -69.81 109.11 -112.49
C ALA A 532 -69.89 109.39 -113.99
N GLU A 533 -68.86 108.95 -114.71
CA GLU A 533 -68.89 108.41 -116.08
C GLU A 533 -67.51 107.76 -116.23
N SER A 534 -67.33 106.48 -115.86
CA SER A 534 -67.67 105.34 -116.72
C SER A 534 -66.97 105.50 -118.07
N GLN A 535 -65.98 104.73 -118.49
CA GLN A 535 -65.55 103.34 -118.26
C GLN A 535 -64.23 103.27 -119.07
N THR A 536 -63.29 102.36 -118.86
CA THR A 536 -63.42 100.96 -119.28
C THR A 536 -62.49 100.07 -118.46
N GLU A 537 -63.02 99.63 -117.33
CA GLU A 537 -62.72 98.34 -116.74
C GLU A 537 -63.27 97.23 -117.64
N LEU A 538 -62.39 96.37 -118.16
CA LEU A 538 -62.60 94.95 -118.48
C LEU A 538 -61.43 94.45 -119.34
N LYS A 539 -60.31 94.14 -118.66
CA LYS A 539 -59.14 93.32 -119.06
C LYS A 539 -58.08 93.41 -117.95
N GLU A 540 -58.45 93.36 -116.67
CA GLU A 540 -58.79 92.12 -115.96
C GLU A 540 -57.77 90.97 -116.18
N ASN A 541 -57.00 90.76 -115.11
CA ASN A 541 -56.94 89.47 -114.40
C ASN A 541 -56.33 88.26 -115.12
N ALA A 542 -55.07 88.37 -115.56
CA ALA A 542 -54.29 87.18 -115.92
C ALA A 542 -52.83 87.15 -115.41
N GLU A 543 -52.20 88.27 -115.03
CA GLU A 543 -50.75 88.29 -114.81
C GLU A 543 -50.29 88.31 -113.34
N LEU A 544 -51.15 88.70 -112.37
CA LEU A 544 -50.79 88.67 -110.95
C LEU A 544 -51.02 87.28 -110.28
N ILE A 545 -51.81 86.39 -110.92
CA ILE A 545 -52.08 85.03 -110.42
C ILE A 545 -50.87 84.08 -110.63
N ARG A 546 -49.99 84.35 -111.59
CA ARG A 546 -48.80 83.51 -111.87
C ARG A 546 -47.62 83.76 -110.94
N GLN A 547 -47.53 84.93 -110.28
CA GLN A 547 -46.43 85.25 -109.37
C GLN A 547 -46.65 84.65 -107.97
N LEU A 548 -47.91 84.59 -107.48
CA LEU A 548 -48.24 84.01 -106.17
C LEU A 548 -48.30 82.47 -106.15
N GLN A 549 -48.31 81.80 -107.31
CA GLN A 549 -48.28 80.33 -107.39
C GLN A 549 -46.89 79.71 -107.24
N ARG A 550 -45.80 80.49 -107.34
CA ARG A 550 -44.43 79.98 -107.12
C ARG A 550 -44.02 80.00 -105.64
N GLU A 551 -44.44 81.00 -104.87
CA GLU A 551 -44.15 81.08 -103.43
C GLU A 551 -44.93 80.06 -102.58
N VAL A 552 -46.11 79.64 -103.02
CA VAL A 552 -46.91 78.62 -102.32
C VAL A 552 -46.35 77.20 -102.51
N GLU A 553 -45.65 76.94 -103.62
CA GLU A 553 -45.05 75.63 -103.89
C GLU A 553 -43.75 75.44 -103.11
N ASP A 554 -42.94 76.49 -102.96
CA ASP A 554 -41.70 76.46 -102.17
C ASP A 554 -41.99 76.26 -100.66
N LEU A 555 -43.00 76.94 -100.10
CA LEU A 555 -43.41 76.79 -98.69
C LEU A 555 -44.05 75.43 -98.36
N LYS A 556 -44.64 74.74 -99.34
CA LYS A 556 -45.12 73.35 -99.15
C LYS A 556 -43.96 72.36 -99.04
N THR A 557 -42.86 72.59 -99.76
CA THR A 557 -41.68 71.72 -99.69
C THR A 557 -40.91 71.88 -98.38
N GLU A 558 -40.86 73.09 -97.80
CA GLU A 558 -40.31 73.32 -96.45
C GLU A 558 -41.18 72.70 -95.34
N LYS A 559 -42.50 72.79 -95.46
CA LYS A 559 -43.43 72.17 -94.49
C LYS A 559 -43.30 70.65 -94.44
N GLU A 560 -43.17 69.99 -95.58
CA GLU A 560 -42.98 68.52 -95.60
C GLU A 560 -41.56 68.11 -95.18
N ARG A 561 -40.52 68.94 -95.42
CA ARG A 561 -39.18 68.74 -94.86
C ARG A 561 -39.15 68.80 -93.34
N ALA A 562 -39.76 69.83 -92.74
CA ALA A 562 -39.85 69.98 -91.29
C ALA A 562 -40.70 68.86 -90.65
N ARG A 563 -41.70 68.34 -91.37
CA ARG A 563 -42.53 67.21 -90.90
C ARG A 563 -41.75 65.89 -90.87
N LEU A 564 -40.96 65.61 -91.91
CA LEU A 564 -40.08 64.44 -91.98
C LEU A 564 -38.93 64.51 -90.95
N GLU A 565 -38.36 65.69 -90.68
CA GLU A 565 -37.36 65.87 -89.62
C GLU A 565 -37.96 65.66 -88.23
N PHE A 566 -39.19 66.13 -87.99
CA PHE A 566 -39.88 65.92 -86.71
C PHE A 566 -40.26 64.44 -86.49
N GLU A 567 -40.67 63.73 -87.55
CA GLU A 567 -40.92 62.28 -87.49
C GLU A 567 -39.63 61.47 -87.31
N ALA A 568 -38.53 61.85 -87.96
CA ALA A 568 -37.22 61.23 -87.74
C ALA A 568 -36.72 61.41 -86.29
N MET A 569 -36.91 62.61 -85.71
CA MET A 569 -36.53 62.90 -84.33
C MET A 569 -37.41 62.16 -83.32
N ARG A 570 -38.71 61.96 -83.63
CA ARG A 570 -39.63 61.12 -82.83
C ARG A 570 -39.22 59.65 -82.82
N VAL A 571 -38.78 59.12 -83.97
CA VAL A 571 -38.32 57.73 -84.10
C VAL A 571 -37.00 57.53 -83.34
N GLN A 572 -36.04 58.47 -83.44
CA GLN A 572 -34.81 58.42 -82.64
C GLN A 572 -35.06 58.49 -81.13
N PHE A 573 -36.00 59.34 -80.68
CA PHE A 573 -36.37 59.41 -79.27
C PHE A 573 -37.03 58.10 -78.78
N GLN A 574 -37.86 57.47 -79.63
CA GLN A 574 -38.44 56.17 -79.31
C GLN A 574 -37.39 55.04 -79.27
N GLU A 575 -36.40 55.04 -80.16
CA GLU A 575 -35.29 54.08 -80.09
C GLU A 575 -34.46 54.25 -78.82
N GLN A 576 -34.09 55.49 -78.46
CA GLN A 576 -33.34 55.75 -77.22
C GLN A 576 -34.14 55.39 -75.96
N LYS A 577 -35.45 55.66 -75.95
CA LYS A 577 -36.34 55.22 -74.86
C LYS A 577 -36.42 53.70 -74.77
N LEU A 578 -36.53 52.98 -75.89
CA LEU A 578 -36.62 51.53 -75.90
C LEU A 578 -35.30 50.85 -75.48
N VAL A 579 -34.15 51.47 -75.80
CA VAL A 579 -32.84 51.04 -75.31
C VAL A 579 -32.71 51.28 -73.81
N ALA A 580 -33.12 52.45 -73.31
CA ALA A 580 -33.14 52.76 -71.88
C ALA A 580 -34.05 51.78 -71.09
N ASP A 581 -35.27 51.53 -71.58
CA ASP A 581 -36.22 50.59 -70.97
C ASP A 581 -35.68 49.15 -70.98
N ARG A 582 -34.99 48.72 -72.05
CA ARG A 582 -34.33 47.41 -72.10
C ARG A 582 -33.16 47.30 -71.12
N THR A 583 -32.33 48.34 -71.01
CA THR A 583 -31.21 48.35 -70.04
C THR A 583 -31.70 48.35 -68.59
N TYR A 584 -32.80 49.06 -68.31
CA TYR A 584 -33.40 49.09 -66.97
C TYR A 584 -34.04 47.73 -66.60
N ALA A 585 -34.73 47.09 -67.55
CA ALA A 585 -35.28 45.75 -67.36
C ALA A 585 -34.20 44.69 -67.11
N THR A 586 -33.07 44.73 -67.85
CA THR A 586 -31.93 43.83 -67.59
C THR A 586 -31.24 44.10 -66.25
N TYR A 587 -31.22 45.36 -65.80
CA TYR A 587 -30.66 45.72 -64.50
C TYR A 587 -31.55 45.23 -63.34
N GLU A 588 -32.88 45.40 -63.43
CA GLU A 588 -33.83 44.86 -62.44
C GLU A 588 -33.79 43.33 -62.37
N GLN A 589 -33.65 42.65 -63.52
CA GLN A 589 -33.61 41.19 -63.55
C GLN A 589 -32.31 40.65 -62.91
N ASN A 590 -31.15 41.24 -63.22
CA ASN A 590 -29.87 40.85 -62.62
C ASN A 590 -29.79 41.18 -61.12
N LYS A 591 -30.28 42.36 -60.70
CA LYS A 591 -30.41 42.72 -59.27
C LYS A 591 -31.40 41.81 -58.55
N GLY A 592 -32.47 41.40 -59.21
CA GLY A 592 -33.46 40.47 -58.67
C GLY A 592 -32.87 39.09 -58.42
N GLU A 593 -32.04 38.57 -59.33
CA GLU A 593 -31.34 37.29 -59.18
C GLU A 593 -30.26 37.34 -58.07
N GLU A 594 -29.47 38.42 -57.99
CA GLU A 594 -28.50 38.63 -56.90
C GLU A 594 -29.18 38.75 -55.52
N LEU A 595 -30.34 39.41 -55.44
CA LEU A 595 -31.08 39.58 -54.18
C LEU A 595 -31.77 38.28 -53.76
N LEU A 596 -32.11 37.40 -54.71
CA LEU A 596 -32.63 36.06 -54.44
C LEU A 596 -31.52 35.14 -53.91
N SER A 597 -30.32 35.18 -54.52
CA SER A 597 -29.17 34.38 -54.07
C SER A 597 -28.66 34.84 -52.70
N LEU A 598 -28.59 36.15 -52.44
CA LEU A 598 -28.22 36.68 -51.12
C LEU A 598 -29.26 36.33 -50.05
N LYS A 599 -30.56 36.31 -50.39
CA LYS A 599 -31.62 35.86 -49.47
C LYS A 599 -31.50 34.38 -49.15
N GLN A 600 -31.18 33.53 -50.13
CA GLN A 600 -30.93 32.11 -49.89
C GLN A 600 -29.70 31.89 -49.02
N GLU A 601 -28.58 32.58 -49.28
CA GLU A 601 -27.39 32.51 -48.41
C GLU A 601 -27.66 33.02 -46.97
N LEU A 602 -28.48 34.05 -46.79
CA LEU A 602 -28.86 34.55 -45.46
C LEU A 602 -29.78 33.57 -44.71
N VAL A 603 -30.68 32.88 -45.41
CA VAL A 603 -31.51 31.83 -44.82
C VAL A 603 -30.66 30.62 -44.44
N ASP A 604 -29.75 30.18 -45.32
CA ASP A 604 -28.85 29.06 -45.07
C ASP A 604 -27.89 29.35 -43.91
N ARG A 605 -27.28 30.56 -43.85
CA ARG A 605 -26.49 31.01 -42.69
C ARG A 605 -27.33 31.11 -41.42
N GLY A 606 -28.58 31.58 -41.52
CA GLY A 606 -29.50 31.64 -40.38
C GLY A 606 -29.85 30.27 -39.81
N GLU A 607 -30.02 29.25 -40.67
CA GLU A 607 -30.22 27.86 -40.25
C GLU A 607 -28.95 27.24 -39.67
N GLU A 608 -27.79 27.56 -40.23
CA GLU A 608 -26.50 27.08 -39.73
C GLU A 608 -26.18 27.69 -38.34
N HIS A 609 -26.42 28.99 -38.15
CA HIS A 609 -26.33 29.64 -36.85
C HIS A 609 -27.32 29.07 -35.84
N LYS A 610 -28.56 28.72 -36.24
CA LYS A 610 -29.51 28.02 -35.35
C LYS A 610 -29.03 26.62 -34.97
N ARG A 611 -28.42 25.86 -35.88
CA ARG A 611 -27.83 24.54 -35.58
C ARG A 611 -26.64 24.65 -34.62
N VAL A 612 -25.79 25.67 -34.80
CA VAL A 612 -24.65 25.92 -33.91
C VAL A 612 -25.11 26.40 -32.53
N MET A 613 -26.10 27.30 -32.46
CA MET A 613 -26.71 27.71 -31.17
C MET A 613 -27.34 26.53 -30.44
N LYS A 614 -28.05 25.64 -31.15
CA LYS A 614 -28.64 24.45 -30.54
C LYS A 614 -27.58 23.47 -30.01
N LYS A 615 -26.46 23.30 -30.72
CA LYS A 615 -25.31 22.51 -30.24
C LYS A 615 -24.65 23.15 -29.02
N LEU A 616 -24.49 24.47 -28.99
CA LEU A 616 -23.95 25.19 -27.84
C LEU A 616 -24.89 25.12 -26.63
N GLU A 617 -26.21 25.17 -26.83
CA GLU A 617 -27.21 24.96 -25.77
C GLU A 617 -27.18 23.53 -25.22
N GLU A 618 -27.01 22.52 -26.10
CA GLU A 618 -26.84 21.12 -25.70
C GLU A 618 -25.51 20.92 -24.93
N GLU A 619 -24.40 21.51 -25.39
CA GLU A 619 -23.10 21.48 -24.71
C GLU A 619 -23.17 22.18 -23.34
N MET A 620 -23.80 23.35 -23.25
CA MET A 620 -24.01 24.07 -21.99
C MET A 620 -24.89 23.27 -21.02
N ALA A 621 -25.90 22.56 -21.52
CA ALA A 621 -26.72 21.65 -20.70
C ALA A 621 -25.91 20.44 -20.19
N THR A 622 -24.99 19.90 -21.00
CA THR A 622 -24.08 18.81 -20.54
C THR A 622 -23.09 19.29 -19.49
N VAL A 623 -22.55 20.50 -19.63
CA VAL A 623 -21.65 21.11 -18.63
C VAL A 623 -22.41 21.40 -17.32
N GLN A 624 -23.66 21.88 -17.40
CA GLN A 624 -24.52 22.04 -16.22
C GLN A 624 -24.89 20.71 -15.56
N ALA A 625 -25.06 19.63 -16.33
CA ALA A 625 -25.30 18.30 -15.79
C ALA A 625 -24.03 17.74 -15.10
N GLN A 626 -22.85 17.96 -15.68
CA GLN A 626 -21.56 17.59 -15.08
C GLN A 626 -21.30 18.38 -13.79
N PHE A 627 -21.64 19.67 -13.76
CA PHE A 627 -21.57 20.49 -12.54
C PHE A 627 -22.51 19.97 -11.44
N LYS A 628 -23.76 19.63 -11.77
CA LYS A 628 -24.69 19.01 -10.81
C LYS A 628 -24.19 17.64 -10.31
N GLN A 629 -23.55 16.85 -11.16
CA GLN A 629 -22.96 15.57 -10.78
C GLN A 629 -21.74 15.74 -9.86
N ALA A 630 -20.88 16.72 -10.15
CA ALA A 630 -19.75 17.07 -9.29
C ALA A 630 -20.21 17.60 -7.92
N SER A 631 -21.27 18.43 -7.90
CA SER A 631 -21.85 18.95 -6.67
C SER A 631 -22.50 17.85 -5.81
N ARG A 632 -23.10 16.82 -6.42
CA ARG A 632 -23.60 15.64 -5.69
C ARG A 632 -22.48 14.80 -5.08
N ARG A 633 -21.39 14.58 -5.83
CA ARG A 633 -20.22 13.86 -5.31
C ARG A 633 -19.51 14.61 -4.18
N ALA A 634 -19.48 15.93 -4.23
CA ALA A 634 -18.98 16.75 -3.12
C ALA A 634 -19.82 16.55 -1.84
N ALA A 635 -21.15 16.52 -1.96
CA ALA A 635 -22.04 16.25 -0.83
C ALA A 635 -21.94 14.80 -0.31
N GLU A 636 -21.71 13.81 -1.19
CA GLU A 636 -21.44 12.43 -0.79
C GLU A 636 -20.14 12.32 0.04
N MET A 637 -19.06 12.98 -0.40
CA MET A 637 -17.80 12.99 0.37
C MET A 637 -17.92 13.74 1.71
N GLU A 638 -18.76 14.76 1.79
CA GLU A 638 -19.04 15.48 3.04
C GLU A 638 -19.81 14.59 4.04
N ASN A 639 -20.74 13.76 3.56
CA ASN A 639 -21.41 12.77 4.41
C ASN A 639 -20.45 11.69 4.92
N GLU A 640 -19.54 11.19 4.06
CA GLU A 640 -18.50 10.23 4.47
C GLU A 640 -17.54 10.83 5.51
N LEU A 641 -17.21 12.12 5.39
CA LEU A 641 -16.39 12.84 6.37
C LEU A 641 -17.09 12.92 7.73
N ASN A 642 -18.39 13.21 7.73
CA ASN A 642 -19.20 13.27 8.96
C ASN A 642 -19.37 11.89 9.62
N GLU A 643 -19.54 10.82 8.83
CA GLU A 643 -19.57 9.45 9.36
C GLU A 643 -18.23 9.08 10.02
N LYS A 644 -17.10 9.42 9.38
CA LYS A 644 -15.77 9.18 9.96
C LYS A 644 -15.52 10.00 11.23
N ALA A 645 -15.98 11.24 11.29
CA ALA A 645 -15.90 12.07 12.50
C ALA A 645 -16.73 11.47 13.66
N MET A 646 -17.88 10.83 13.37
CA MET A 646 -18.69 10.15 14.39
C MET A 646 -17.98 8.90 14.95
N VAL A 647 -17.30 8.14 14.09
CA VAL A 647 -16.49 6.98 14.50
C VAL A 647 -15.30 7.41 15.36
N GLU A 648 -14.64 8.53 15.01
CA GLU A 648 -13.56 9.11 15.81
C GLU A 648 -14.04 9.52 17.21
N ALA A 649 -15.24 10.11 17.32
CA ALA A 649 -15.85 10.44 18.61
C ALA A 649 -16.18 9.20 19.46
N GLN A 650 -16.64 8.10 18.83
CA GLN A 650 -16.88 6.82 19.53
C GLN A 650 -15.57 6.21 20.07
N LEU A 651 -14.51 6.19 19.27
CA LEU A 651 -13.19 5.72 19.68
C LEU A 651 -12.60 6.56 20.84
N GLN A 652 -12.84 7.87 20.83
CA GLN A 652 -12.45 8.75 21.94
C GLN A 652 -13.22 8.44 23.24
N SER A 653 -14.51 8.08 23.16
CA SER A 653 -15.30 7.65 24.32
C SER A 653 -14.81 6.31 24.87
N GLU A 654 -14.56 5.31 24.02
CA GLU A 654 -14.08 3.98 24.43
C GLU A 654 -12.68 4.05 25.06
N THR A 655 -11.79 4.88 24.52
CA THR A 655 -10.46 5.11 25.12
C THR A 655 -10.55 5.80 26.48
N GLN A 656 -11.56 6.66 26.71
CA GLN A 656 -11.82 7.27 28.00
C GLN A 656 -12.37 6.26 29.02
N GLU A 657 -13.27 5.36 28.62
CA GLU A 657 -13.76 4.26 29.47
C GLU A 657 -12.64 3.28 29.86
N LEU A 658 -11.77 2.92 28.91
CA LEU A 658 -10.62 2.05 29.17
C LEU A 658 -9.64 2.68 30.17
N ARG A 659 -9.40 3.99 30.08
CA ARG A 659 -8.60 4.73 31.07
C ARG A 659 -9.22 4.66 32.46
N GLN A 660 -10.54 4.85 32.58
CA GLN A 660 -11.25 4.76 33.86
C GLN A 660 -11.17 3.35 34.47
N ARG A 661 -11.30 2.30 33.66
CA ARG A 661 -11.12 0.91 34.11
C ARG A 661 -9.69 0.63 34.58
N MET A 662 -8.68 1.14 33.88
CA MET A 662 -7.29 1.00 34.31
C MET A 662 -7.04 1.66 35.68
N THR A 663 -7.58 2.86 35.90
CA THR A 663 -7.47 3.53 37.21
C THR A 663 -8.16 2.73 38.32
N GLN A 664 -9.38 2.25 38.10
CA GLN A 664 -10.10 1.44 39.09
C GLN A 664 -9.39 0.12 39.41
N LEU A 665 -8.82 -0.53 38.40
CA LEU A 665 -8.05 -1.76 38.59
C LEU A 665 -6.76 -1.49 39.39
N SER A 666 -6.08 -0.38 39.11
CA SER A 666 -4.88 0.03 39.85
C SER A 666 -5.16 0.34 41.32
N GLU A 667 -6.30 0.97 41.63
CA GLU A 667 -6.76 1.23 42.99
C GLU A 667 -7.12 -0.07 43.71
N SER A 668 -7.82 -1.00 43.04
CA SER A 668 -8.12 -2.33 43.61
C SER A 668 -6.86 -3.13 43.94
N TYR A 669 -5.84 -3.07 43.07
CA TYR A 669 -4.56 -3.73 43.32
C TYR A 669 -3.81 -3.09 44.49
N ARG A 670 -3.84 -1.75 44.62
CA ARG A 670 -3.28 -1.04 45.78
C ARG A 670 -3.97 -1.42 47.08
N GLU A 671 -5.30 -1.51 47.09
CA GLU A 671 -6.07 -1.96 48.26
C GLU A 671 -5.74 -3.40 48.65
N LYS A 672 -5.62 -4.31 47.68
CA LYS A 672 -5.24 -5.71 47.92
C LYS A 672 -3.81 -5.84 48.46
N LEU A 673 -2.86 -5.04 47.93
CA LEU A 673 -1.49 -4.97 48.43
C LEU A 673 -1.43 -4.43 49.86
N HIS A 674 -2.19 -3.37 50.17
CA HIS A 674 -2.28 -2.84 51.53
C HIS A 674 -2.85 -3.87 52.52
N LYS A 675 -3.81 -4.69 52.09
CA LYS A 675 -4.40 -5.75 52.91
C LYS A 675 -3.45 -6.93 53.14
N TYR A 676 -2.67 -7.32 52.13
CA TYR A 676 -1.62 -8.33 52.27
C TYR A 676 -0.50 -7.87 53.22
N ILE A 677 -0.16 -6.58 53.19
CA ILE A 677 0.86 -6.00 54.08
C ILE A 677 0.33 -5.89 55.52
N SER A 678 -0.97 -5.66 55.75
CA SER A 678 -1.53 -5.58 57.11
C SER A 678 -1.63 -6.93 57.80
N ASP A 679 -1.93 -8.01 57.07
CA ASP A 679 -2.26 -9.31 57.66
C ASP A 679 -1.04 -10.15 58.06
N GLU A 680 0.17 -9.88 57.53
CA GLU A 680 1.40 -10.66 57.83
C GLU A 680 2.47 -9.93 58.66
N THR A 681 2.21 -8.74 59.21
CA THR A 681 3.19 -8.01 60.04
C THR A 681 3.37 -8.53 61.48
N SER A 682 2.99 -9.77 61.77
CA SER A 682 3.17 -10.37 63.11
C SER A 682 4.34 -11.36 63.22
N ILE A 683 4.92 -11.84 62.11
CA ILE A 683 6.01 -12.82 62.17
C ILE A 683 6.88 -12.62 60.94
N ILE A 684 8.06 -12.00 61.04
CA ILE A 684 9.14 -12.21 60.06
C ILE A 684 10.49 -11.70 60.61
N THR A 685 11.52 -12.52 60.43
CA THR A 685 12.92 -12.31 60.80
C THR A 685 13.65 -11.34 59.85
N ALA A 686 14.74 -10.73 60.33
CA ALA A 686 15.50 -9.68 59.66
C ALA A 686 16.03 -10.03 58.25
N GLU A 687 16.27 -11.31 57.95
CA GLU A 687 16.74 -11.79 56.64
C GLU A 687 15.66 -11.74 55.56
N LEU A 688 14.39 -11.99 55.90
CA LEU A 688 13.29 -11.86 54.93
C LEU A 688 13.00 -10.39 54.62
N ARG A 689 13.21 -9.49 55.59
CA ARG A 689 13.03 -8.04 55.41
C ARG A 689 13.99 -7.49 54.35
N ALA A 690 15.25 -7.91 54.38
CA ALA A 690 16.24 -7.52 53.36
C ALA A 690 15.93 -8.08 51.97
N SER A 691 15.39 -9.30 51.88
CA SER A 691 14.96 -9.91 50.60
C SER A 691 13.73 -9.22 50.01
N VAL A 692 12.76 -8.86 50.88
CA VAL A 692 11.57 -8.10 50.50
C VAL A 692 11.93 -6.68 50.08
N ASP A 693 12.86 -6.01 50.77
CA ASP A 693 13.34 -4.66 50.41
C ASP A 693 14.10 -4.68 49.06
N ALA A 694 14.88 -5.73 48.78
CA ALA A 694 15.55 -5.91 47.49
C ALA A 694 14.55 -6.15 46.34
N MET A 695 13.55 -7.01 46.56
CA MET A 695 12.46 -7.21 45.60
C MET A 695 11.66 -5.92 45.39
N PHE A 696 11.43 -5.12 46.44
CA PHE A 696 10.72 -3.85 46.35
C PHE A 696 11.53 -2.82 45.54
N GLN A 697 12.85 -2.75 45.71
CA GLN A 697 13.72 -1.90 44.88
C GLN A 697 13.72 -2.32 43.41
N GLU A 698 13.74 -3.61 43.12
CA GLU A 698 13.69 -4.13 41.75
C GLU A 698 12.31 -3.89 41.11
N LEU A 699 11.24 -4.01 41.90
CA LEU A 699 9.88 -3.69 41.47
C LEU A 699 9.72 -2.20 41.19
N VAL A 700 10.19 -1.32 42.09
CA VAL A 700 10.14 0.14 41.90
C VAL A 700 10.97 0.57 40.68
N GLN A 701 12.13 -0.04 40.43
CA GLN A 701 12.93 0.24 39.23
C GLN A 701 12.26 -0.23 37.94
N THR A 702 11.64 -1.42 37.94
CA THR A 702 10.94 -1.94 36.76
C THR A 702 9.64 -1.18 36.47
N TYR A 703 8.91 -0.75 37.49
CA TYR A 703 7.75 0.12 37.33
C TYR A 703 8.16 1.54 36.88
N GLY A 704 9.22 2.11 37.44
CA GLY A 704 9.76 3.41 37.00
C GLY A 704 10.17 3.40 35.53
N ALA A 705 10.91 2.37 35.09
CA ALA A 705 11.30 2.22 33.68
C ALA A 705 10.09 2.05 32.74
N ARG A 706 9.02 1.40 33.21
CA ARG A 706 7.77 1.24 32.46
C ARG A 706 6.99 2.56 32.39
N GLU A 707 6.98 3.34 33.46
CA GLU A 707 6.34 4.65 33.53
C GLU A 707 7.05 5.66 32.63
N ASP A 708 8.39 5.68 32.64
CA ASP A 708 9.21 6.51 31.75
C ASP A 708 8.97 6.17 30.27
N HIS A 709 8.86 4.87 29.95
CA HIS A 709 8.53 4.42 28.59
C HIS A 709 7.14 4.90 28.15
N LEU A 710 6.14 4.81 29.02
CA LEU A 710 4.78 5.26 28.72
C LEU A 710 4.69 6.79 28.60
N GLN A 711 5.45 7.53 29.40
CA GLN A 711 5.57 8.98 29.27
C GLN A 711 6.23 9.40 27.95
N GLU A 712 7.24 8.66 27.48
CA GLU A 712 7.90 8.92 26.20
C GLU A 712 7.00 8.58 25.00
N GLU A 713 6.18 7.52 25.08
CA GLU A 713 5.16 7.23 24.07
C GLU A 713 4.05 8.30 24.03
N LEU A 714 3.62 8.79 25.20
CA LEU A 714 2.66 9.90 25.29
C LEU A 714 3.24 11.19 24.68
N ARG A 715 4.54 11.44 24.86
CA ARG A 715 5.25 12.58 24.26
C ARG A 715 5.27 12.49 22.73
N LYS A 716 5.57 11.32 22.18
CA LYS A 716 5.55 11.06 20.73
C LYS A 716 4.14 11.21 20.14
N SER A 717 3.12 10.71 20.83
CA SER A 717 1.72 10.87 20.41
C SER A 717 1.27 12.33 20.41
N ARG A 718 1.69 13.14 21.41
CA ARG A 718 1.46 14.60 21.43
C ARG A 718 2.16 15.34 20.30
N GLU A 719 3.40 14.96 19.96
CA GLU A 719 4.14 15.54 18.82
C GLU A 719 3.45 15.23 17.48
N GLN A 720 2.90 14.03 17.33
CA GLN A 720 2.10 13.64 16.17
C GLN A 720 0.79 14.44 16.11
N GLY A 721 0.05 14.58 17.21
CA GLY A 721 -1.15 15.41 17.28
C GLY A 721 -0.90 16.88 16.90
N MET A 722 0.22 17.45 17.35
CA MET A 722 0.66 18.80 16.97
C MET A 722 1.02 18.92 15.48
N SER A 723 1.56 17.86 14.87
CA SER A 723 1.81 17.78 13.42
C SER A 723 0.50 17.77 12.62
N TYR A 724 -0.48 16.99 13.06
CA TYR A 724 -1.82 16.95 12.45
C TYR A 724 -2.55 18.29 12.56
N ALA A 725 -2.49 18.95 13.73
CA ALA A 725 -3.04 20.29 13.91
C ALA A 725 -2.39 21.34 12.99
N ARG A 726 -1.07 21.25 12.77
CA ARG A 726 -0.35 22.13 11.81
C ARG A 726 -0.75 21.84 10.37
N ARG A 727 -0.94 20.58 9.99
CA ARG A 727 -1.43 20.19 8.64
C ARG A 727 -2.86 20.67 8.40
N SER A 728 -3.73 20.51 9.39
CA SER A 728 -5.11 21.00 9.34
C SER A 728 -5.16 22.52 9.16
N ARG A 729 -4.32 23.29 9.89
CA ARG A 729 -4.19 24.75 9.67
C ARG A 729 -3.72 25.12 8.26
N LYS A 730 -2.80 24.36 7.66
CA LYS A 730 -2.34 24.58 6.28
C LYS A 730 -3.45 24.29 5.26
N LEU A 731 -4.23 23.23 5.48
CA LEU A 731 -5.40 22.90 4.67
C LEU A 731 -6.48 23.99 4.78
N TYR A 732 -6.69 24.54 5.99
CA TYR A 732 -7.62 25.64 6.23
C TYR A 732 -7.21 26.93 5.52
N GLN A 733 -5.91 27.27 5.53
CA GLN A 733 -5.38 28.40 4.78
C GLN A 733 -5.54 28.23 3.26
N ALA A 734 -5.32 27.01 2.75
CA ALA A 734 -5.54 26.69 1.34
C ALA A 734 -7.03 26.80 0.95
N TYR A 735 -7.93 26.27 1.78
CA TYR A 735 -9.38 26.37 1.59
C TYR A 735 -9.85 27.84 1.58
N ARG A 736 -9.36 28.67 2.51
CA ARG A 736 -9.70 30.10 2.57
C ARG A 736 -9.18 30.88 1.37
N SER A 737 -7.98 30.57 0.89
CA SER A 737 -7.43 31.15 -0.35
C SER A 737 -8.28 30.79 -1.56
N LEU A 738 -8.73 29.53 -1.65
CA LEU A 738 -9.57 29.04 -2.73
C LEU A 738 -10.98 29.70 -2.70
N ARG A 739 -11.54 29.90 -1.50
CA ARG A 739 -12.81 30.61 -1.30
C ARG A 739 -12.74 32.08 -1.76
N TYR A 740 -11.70 32.83 -1.37
CA TYR A 740 -11.55 34.22 -1.81
C TYR A 740 -11.38 34.36 -3.34
N GLN A 741 -10.68 33.41 -3.97
CA GLN A 741 -10.55 33.36 -5.42
C GLN A 741 -11.90 33.08 -6.11
N LEU A 742 -12.76 32.24 -5.52
CA LEU A 742 -14.11 31.96 -6.00
C LEU A 742 -15.07 33.15 -5.81
N GLU A 743 -14.91 33.91 -4.72
CA GLU A 743 -15.70 35.13 -4.45
C GLU A 743 -15.33 36.29 -5.41
N ASP A 744 -14.05 36.42 -5.79
CA ASP A 744 -13.59 37.44 -6.77
C ASP A 744 -14.02 37.15 -8.22
N LEU A 745 -14.29 35.88 -8.55
CA LEU A 745 -14.71 35.43 -9.87
C LEU A 745 -16.24 35.38 -10.04
N ALA A 746 -17.01 35.60 -8.97
CA ALA A 746 -18.47 35.56 -9.00
C ALA A 746 -19.07 36.89 -9.56
N PRO A 747 -20.11 36.85 -10.42
CA PRO A 747 -20.76 38.06 -10.91
C PRO A 747 -21.43 38.85 -9.76
N LYS A 748 -21.28 40.19 -9.77
CA LYS A 748 -21.79 41.09 -8.72
C LYS A 748 -23.27 40.84 -8.45
N GLY A 749 -23.58 40.31 -7.26
CA GLY A 749 -24.94 40.12 -6.76
C GLY A 749 -25.34 38.66 -6.47
N VAL A 750 -24.50 37.68 -6.77
CA VAL A 750 -24.75 36.27 -6.41
C VAL A 750 -23.68 35.80 -5.44
N ARG A 751 -24.07 35.57 -4.17
CA ARG A 751 -23.22 34.85 -3.21
C ARG A 751 -23.30 33.35 -3.55
N PRO A 752 -22.17 32.64 -3.69
CA PRO A 752 -22.18 31.18 -3.77
C PRO A 752 -22.76 30.59 -2.47
N ASP A 753 -23.64 29.60 -2.58
CA ASP A 753 -24.11 28.80 -1.43
C ASP A 753 -22.93 27.95 -0.92
N LEU A 754 -22.13 28.55 -0.05
CA LEU A 754 -21.14 27.88 0.79
C LEU A 754 -21.49 28.20 2.24
N LEU A 755 -21.30 27.19 3.11
CA LEU A 755 -21.64 27.19 4.54
C LEU A 755 -21.51 28.57 5.19
N ASP A 756 -22.59 28.96 5.88
CA ASP A 756 -22.76 30.21 6.61
C ASP A 756 -21.56 30.46 7.55
N ASP A 757 -21.06 31.70 7.61
CA ASP A 757 -19.88 32.05 8.42
C ASP A 757 -20.08 31.73 9.94
N ALA A 758 -21.33 31.50 10.36
CA ALA A 758 -21.70 31.07 11.71
C ALA A 758 -21.36 29.59 12.02
N ALA A 759 -21.26 28.71 11.01
CA ALA A 759 -20.84 27.31 11.21
C ALA A 759 -19.31 27.14 11.18
N LEU A 760 -18.56 28.20 10.85
CA LEU A 760 -17.11 28.19 10.66
C LEU A 760 -16.35 29.15 11.61
N LEU A 761 -17.06 29.78 12.55
CA LEU A 761 -16.47 30.52 13.67
C LEU A 761 -16.07 29.57 14.81
N VAL A 762 -15.01 28.77 14.59
CA VAL A 762 -14.20 28.22 15.70
C VAL A 762 -13.02 29.16 16.00
N ASP A 763 -13.25 30.47 15.95
CA ASP A 763 -12.31 31.49 16.45
C ASP A 763 -12.74 32.04 17.83
N GLY A 764 -13.78 31.48 18.47
CA GLY A 764 -14.33 31.98 19.74
C GLY A 764 -14.18 31.08 20.96
N GLU A 765 -14.37 29.77 20.83
CA GLU A 765 -14.50 28.89 22.02
C GLU A 765 -13.16 28.39 22.57
N GLY A 766 -12.07 28.56 21.83
CA GLY A 766 -10.73 28.25 22.33
C GLY A 766 -10.34 29.09 23.55
N SER A 767 -10.72 30.38 23.60
CA SER A 767 -10.30 31.24 24.72
C SER A 767 -11.12 31.06 26.00
N GLU A 768 -12.40 30.69 25.91
CA GLU A 768 -13.22 30.43 27.11
C GLU A 768 -12.98 29.02 27.64
N VAL A 769 -12.82 28.02 26.77
CA VAL A 769 -12.49 26.66 27.19
C VAL A 769 -11.05 26.58 27.68
N GLU A 770 -10.07 27.26 27.07
CA GLU A 770 -8.71 27.34 27.63
C GLU A 770 -8.68 28.11 28.95
N LYS A 771 -9.47 29.18 29.12
CA LYS A 771 -9.56 29.89 30.41
C LYS A 771 -10.26 29.06 31.48
N GLN A 772 -11.34 28.34 31.14
CA GLN A 772 -12.04 27.45 32.07
C GLN A 772 -11.18 26.22 32.40
N GLN A 773 -10.41 25.70 31.44
CA GLN A 773 -9.46 24.61 31.68
C GLN A 773 -8.25 25.10 32.50
N GLN A 774 -7.73 26.31 32.26
CA GLN A 774 -6.67 26.88 33.08
C GLN A 774 -7.16 27.17 34.51
N GLN A 775 -8.36 27.74 34.68
CA GLN A 775 -8.97 27.94 35.99
C GLN A 775 -9.25 26.61 36.71
N LEU A 776 -9.72 25.59 35.99
CA LEU A 776 -9.94 24.26 36.56
C LEU A 776 -8.62 23.57 36.92
N ILE A 777 -7.56 23.77 36.13
CA ILE A 777 -6.21 23.26 36.43
C ILE A 777 -5.60 23.99 37.63
N GLU A 778 -5.82 25.30 37.78
CA GLU A 778 -5.42 26.05 38.98
C GLU A 778 -6.22 25.62 40.22
N GLU A 779 -7.55 25.48 40.14
CA GLU A 779 -8.35 24.96 41.25
C GLU A 779 -7.95 23.54 41.65
N LEU A 780 -7.63 22.68 40.67
CA LEU A 780 -7.17 21.32 40.95
C LEU A 780 -5.76 21.29 41.52
N ARG A 781 -4.87 22.22 41.14
CA ARG A 781 -3.55 22.38 41.76
C ARG A 781 -3.65 22.89 43.20
N ASP A 782 -4.54 23.83 43.47
CA ASP A 782 -4.76 24.34 44.83
C ASP A 782 -5.37 23.25 45.73
N LYS A 783 -6.34 22.48 45.23
CA LYS A 783 -6.88 21.31 45.94
C LYS A 783 -5.84 20.21 46.15
N LEU A 784 -4.95 19.99 45.19
CA LEU A 784 -3.84 19.04 45.33
C LEU A 784 -2.84 19.51 46.39
N SER A 785 -2.49 20.80 46.40
CA SER A 785 -1.61 21.39 47.42
C SER A 785 -2.23 21.36 48.82
N GLU A 786 -3.54 21.59 48.96
CA GLU A 786 -4.24 21.44 50.25
C GLU A 786 -4.28 19.98 50.70
N ALA A 787 -4.52 19.03 49.79
CA ALA A 787 -4.52 17.61 50.09
C ALA A 787 -3.12 17.10 50.49
N GLU A 788 -2.07 17.59 49.83
CA GLU A 788 -0.68 17.32 50.18
C GLU A 788 -0.33 17.90 51.57
N ALA A 789 -0.71 19.14 51.85
CA ALA A 789 -0.52 19.76 53.17
C ALA A 789 -1.26 19.01 54.29
N GLN A 790 -2.48 18.54 54.04
CA GLN A 790 -3.25 17.72 54.98
C GLN A 790 -2.63 16.32 55.17
N SER A 791 -2.06 15.74 54.12
CA SER A 791 -1.36 14.45 54.18
C SER A 791 -0.08 14.57 55.02
N VAL A 792 0.70 15.64 54.81
CA VAL A 792 1.91 15.94 55.61
C VAL A 792 1.55 16.19 57.07
N ALA A 793 0.49 16.96 57.37
CA ALA A 793 0.05 17.20 58.75
C ALA A 793 -0.45 15.92 59.45
N LYS A 794 -1.06 14.98 58.71
CA LYS A 794 -1.45 13.66 59.24
C LYS A 794 -0.24 12.76 59.47
N SER A 795 0.74 12.81 58.57
CA SER A 795 2.02 12.11 58.72
C SER A 795 2.80 12.59 59.94
N GLU A 796 2.88 13.90 60.19
CA GLU A 796 3.55 14.45 61.38
C GLU A 796 2.85 14.07 62.68
N LYS A 797 1.51 14.04 62.70
CA LYS A 797 0.75 13.56 63.87
C LYS A 797 0.98 12.08 64.13
N ALA A 798 1.00 11.24 63.09
CA ALA A 798 1.30 9.83 63.21
C ALA A 798 2.74 9.58 63.69
N LEU A 799 3.69 10.41 63.27
CA LEU A 799 5.08 10.36 63.75
C LEU A 799 5.17 10.71 65.23
N GLN A 800 4.48 11.78 65.68
CA GLN A 800 4.43 12.16 67.09
C GLN A 800 3.75 11.12 67.99
N GLU A 801 2.73 10.43 67.48
CA GLU A 801 2.11 9.30 68.20
C GLU A 801 3.05 8.10 68.26
N ALA A 802 3.76 7.76 67.18
CA ALA A 802 4.76 6.71 67.16
C ALA A 802 5.95 7.01 68.11
N GLU A 803 6.39 8.26 68.20
CA GLU A 803 7.40 8.72 69.18
C GLU A 803 6.89 8.60 70.62
N ARG A 804 5.60 8.88 70.87
CA ARG A 804 4.98 8.65 72.18
C ARG A 804 4.92 7.17 72.54
N TYR A 805 4.57 6.30 71.60
CA TYR A 805 4.51 4.86 71.83
C TYR A 805 5.90 4.25 72.05
N THR A 806 6.92 4.72 71.33
CA THR A 806 8.31 4.30 71.55
C THR A 806 8.86 4.81 72.89
N ALA A 807 8.52 6.04 73.30
CA ALA A 807 8.87 6.56 74.62
C ALA A 807 8.17 5.80 75.77
N GLN A 808 6.90 5.42 75.58
CA GLN A 808 6.17 4.57 76.53
C GLN A 808 6.74 3.15 76.58
N ALA A 809 7.12 2.57 75.44
CA ALA A 809 7.78 1.27 75.38
C ALA A 809 9.14 1.30 76.10
N ALA A 810 9.94 2.35 75.91
CA ALA A 810 11.21 2.55 76.61
C ALA A 810 11.03 2.72 78.14
N GLN A 811 9.97 3.41 78.58
CA GLN A 811 9.64 3.53 80.01
C GLN A 811 9.19 2.20 80.64
N VAL A 812 8.50 1.35 79.89
CA VAL A 812 8.11 0.01 80.35
C VAL A 812 9.34 -0.91 80.41
N GLN A 813 10.27 -0.79 79.46
CA GLN A 813 11.54 -1.53 79.45
C GLN A 813 12.51 -1.09 80.56
N ALA A 814 12.45 0.14 81.04
CA ALA A 814 13.27 0.62 82.16
C ALA A 814 12.66 0.30 83.56
N LYS A 815 11.41 -0.17 83.60
CA LYS A 815 10.71 -0.61 84.83
C LYS A 815 10.72 -2.13 85.02
N LEU A 816 11.09 -2.87 83.98
CA LEU A 816 11.51 -4.28 84.04
C LEU A 816 13.02 -4.33 84.28
#